data_AF-U9SVE6-F1
#
_entry.id   AF-U9SVE6-F1
#
_cell.length_a   1.000
_cell.length_b   1.000
_cell.length_c   1.000
_cell.angle_alpha   90.00
_cell.angle_beta   90.00
_cell.angle_gamma   90.00
#
_symmetry.space_group_name_H-M   'P 1'
#
loop_
_entity.id
_entity.type
_entity.pdbx_description
1 polymer ?
#
loop_
_entity_poly.entity_id
_entity_poly.type
_entity_poly.pdbx_seq_one_letter_code
_entity_poly.pdbx_strand_id
1 'polypeptide(L)'
;MAQLIISFVSSNDCFINLPLVFSNFFYEQNQLPQNVVIELSWQESKSSRKSYVGWSGNHSKQSGTIDIIEIDPQFGTAIGLHDGQKVSMKICENCPEANSVHVEPFNIEDWEIMDRRANYLEDYIVQQLRVVYINQIVTLWINSNLTRLRIVEINPKTQFQFAKLCANSEVFVKPKPRPTEIKSSENKDISASNALKTPIYCLRVLPKEYIGIFPSSPIELYSVYVHPKDFVNIRLSDNRVVRLSKVQPQQLLHNNKEIPHNKEGEDKSDIDNKSYSQNIIYVKVVENFDVVPGHVVLCESIRDCLDVTNFDIIRLAPSQTNPVALSNIIIRNISPFQVNSLKPNHSGSLPADKSAFSNVLINSFKAFFDTLSENSEVVFTNGMKLPLPSINGNLNITIFLGVKTVNNQNDGRHGKFDFPEMFTILTKKKLQNTKIEVGDNIPIPPDNRPLKQSIQDHLPKLAGVSNLIQQLEGYLRSCLGKVPLRNALRVPGMGGLLLCGGHGSGKTSIAKTITYNLGRDLQTLAYCLVVRCTELTEERISSVRDKLQQLFDDAAWHAPSIIFFDDLDRLIPAEVEHIDSFRFRQLSECFFHIATKMCERHRITIFATAQQQSSIHSFLITSHLFSEIAQLDPPTKAERREILEAIMASGPILAQNSISHLDLLSVASECEGYFAADLKVLVERTIHEGAARQLNNESQLLLTREDFHKAQEGFVPFSLRGVKLHTSEVSWTDIGGLEETKKVLLETLEWPTKYASIFANCPLRLRSGLLLYGFPGCGKTLLASAVAKECGLNFISVKGPELLNKYIGASEKSVRDLFERAQAAKPCVLFFDEFDSIAPKRGHDSTGVTDRVVNQMLTQMDGAEGLDGVYVLAATSRPDLIDPALLRPGRLDKSLLCNIPTFQERIEILKALSRKMELNEDIDLSYYAEKCEGYSGADLQALLYNAHLKAIHEAIDTEKSLEKYKSNSDGNDMQFISLNAKSANTVTLLTAAEKGQISQRLALIKKGLVTKKTITVEKEGEDDIKKKRTAIITNEHMRASLEITRPSTTPEERARLSNIYEEFITGRNGEMPSGIFSHEIGQRSTLC
;
A
#
# COMPACT_ATOMS: atom_id res chain seq x y z
N MET A 1 56.32 20.52 -41.20
CA MET A 1 55.72 19.85 -40.03
C MET A 1 55.27 20.94 -39.07
N ALA A 2 53.97 21.21 -39.01
CA ALA A 2 53.42 22.12 -38.00
C ALA A 2 53.38 21.38 -36.64
N GLN A 3 53.81 22.02 -35.57
CA GLN A 3 53.56 21.52 -34.20
C GLN A 3 52.17 21.98 -33.79
N LEU A 4 51.28 21.01 -33.59
CA LEU A 4 49.87 21.23 -33.26
C LEU A 4 49.62 20.84 -31.81
N ILE A 5 48.62 21.46 -31.17
CA ILE A 5 48.23 21.15 -29.78
C ILE A 5 46.94 20.35 -29.80
N ILE A 6 46.87 19.27 -29.01
CA ILE A 6 45.65 18.51 -28.81
C ILE A 6 44.76 19.19 -27.76
N SER A 7 43.46 19.27 -28.05
CA SER A 7 42.42 19.67 -27.10
C SER A 7 41.38 18.56 -26.97
N PHE A 8 41.01 18.20 -25.75
CA PHE A 8 39.95 17.22 -25.50
C PHE A 8 38.56 17.84 -25.59
N VAL A 9 37.73 17.35 -26.51
CA VAL A 9 36.35 17.80 -26.74
C VAL A 9 35.47 16.58 -26.89
N SER A 10 34.40 16.46 -26.08
CA SER A 10 33.50 15.31 -26.14
C SER A 10 32.70 15.30 -27.45
N SER A 11 33.06 14.38 -28.34
CA SER A 11 32.44 14.20 -29.66
C SER A 11 31.80 12.82 -29.83
N ASN A 12 32.06 11.89 -28.90
CA ASN A 12 31.53 10.51 -28.92
C ASN A 12 31.81 9.75 -30.24
N ASP A 13 32.93 10.09 -30.89
CA ASP A 13 33.45 9.43 -32.09
C ASP A 13 34.99 9.26 -31.99
N CYS A 14 35.57 8.37 -32.80
CA CYS A 14 37.03 8.17 -32.85
C CYS A 14 37.70 9.00 -33.97
N PHE A 15 37.12 10.14 -34.30
CA PHE A 15 37.65 11.05 -35.31
C PHE A 15 38.29 12.27 -34.68
N ILE A 16 39.03 12.97 -35.52
CA ILE A 16 39.69 14.22 -35.16
C ILE A 16 39.11 15.37 -35.96
N ASN A 17 38.94 16.53 -35.32
CA ASN A 17 38.68 17.79 -36.03
C ASN A 17 40.00 18.53 -36.22
N LEU A 18 40.25 18.95 -37.47
CA LEU A 18 41.49 19.62 -37.84
C LEU A 18 41.35 21.15 -37.80
N PRO A 19 42.46 21.89 -37.58
CA PRO A 19 42.45 23.35 -37.74
C PRO A 19 41.95 23.78 -39.12
N LEU A 20 41.27 24.92 -39.16
CA LEU A 20 40.60 25.47 -40.36
C LEU A 20 41.53 25.55 -41.59
N VAL A 21 42.82 25.85 -41.37
CA VAL A 21 43.84 25.93 -42.41
C VAL A 21 44.04 24.59 -43.12
N PHE A 22 44.08 23.49 -42.36
CA PHE A 22 44.28 22.15 -42.90
C PHE A 22 42.99 21.58 -43.51
N SER A 23 41.84 21.82 -42.88
CA SER A 23 40.56 21.38 -43.45
C SER A 23 40.30 22.05 -44.82
N ASN A 24 40.57 23.36 -44.94
CA ASN A 24 40.42 24.07 -46.22
C ASN A 24 41.38 23.54 -47.29
N PHE A 25 42.63 23.23 -46.92
CA PHE A 25 43.59 22.60 -47.83
C PHE A 25 43.09 21.25 -48.37
N PHE A 26 42.47 20.40 -47.53
CA PHE A 26 41.90 19.13 -47.99
C PHE A 26 40.68 19.31 -48.90
N TYR A 27 39.82 20.29 -48.59
CA TYR A 27 38.68 20.63 -49.44
C TYR A 27 39.11 21.18 -50.80
N GLU A 28 40.14 22.04 -50.85
CA GLU A 28 40.70 22.57 -52.11
C GLU A 28 41.34 21.49 -52.99
N GLN A 29 41.89 20.44 -52.38
CA GLN A 29 42.46 19.28 -53.08
C GLN A 29 41.41 18.21 -53.46
N ASN A 30 40.11 18.48 -53.29
CA ASN A 30 39.00 17.54 -53.52
C ASN A 30 39.19 16.18 -52.80
N GLN A 31 39.88 16.16 -51.65
CA GLN A 31 40.03 14.96 -50.84
C GLN A 31 38.78 14.76 -49.97
N LEU A 32 38.04 13.68 -50.22
CA LEU A 32 36.91 13.30 -49.36
C LEU A 32 37.42 12.98 -47.94
N PRO A 33 36.74 13.41 -46.87
CA PRO A 33 37.14 13.11 -45.48
C PRO A 33 37.35 11.62 -45.22
N GLN A 34 36.62 10.77 -45.94
CA GLN A 34 36.72 9.30 -45.88
C GLN A 34 38.06 8.74 -46.37
N ASN A 35 38.84 9.51 -47.14
CA ASN A 35 40.13 9.11 -47.70
C ASN A 35 41.33 9.71 -46.97
N VAL A 36 41.10 10.61 -46.01
CA VAL A 36 42.18 11.31 -45.30
C VAL A 36 42.58 10.52 -44.06
N VAL A 37 43.82 10.03 -44.07
CA VAL A 37 44.46 9.34 -42.94
C VAL A 37 45.64 10.16 -42.45
N ILE A 38 45.72 10.32 -41.14
CA ILE A 38 46.68 11.20 -40.49
C ILE A 38 47.53 10.40 -39.52
N GLU A 39 48.85 10.53 -39.65
CA GLU A 39 49.84 10.08 -38.67
C GLU A 39 50.09 11.20 -37.66
N LEU A 40 49.75 10.95 -36.40
CA LEU A 40 50.13 11.77 -35.27
C LEU A 40 51.38 11.17 -34.62
N SER A 41 52.36 12.02 -34.32
CA SER A 41 53.60 11.62 -33.67
C SER A 41 53.94 12.56 -32.52
N TRP A 42 54.33 11.99 -31.37
CA TRP A 42 54.73 12.75 -30.18
C TRP A 42 55.87 12.07 -29.44
N GLN A 43 56.55 12.86 -28.61
CA GLN A 43 57.63 12.37 -27.75
C GLN A 43 57.08 12.03 -26.37
N GLU A 44 57.38 10.83 -25.89
CA GLU A 44 57.00 10.36 -24.55
C GLU A 44 58.22 9.71 -23.90
N SER A 45 58.75 10.35 -22.84
CA SER A 45 59.75 9.82 -21.89
C SER A 45 60.87 8.93 -22.48
N LYS A 46 61.45 9.34 -23.63
CA LYS A 46 62.57 8.75 -24.42
C LYS A 46 62.19 7.86 -25.63
N SER A 47 60.91 7.67 -25.94
CA SER A 47 60.46 6.99 -27.17
C SER A 47 59.51 7.87 -28.00
N SER A 48 59.66 7.87 -29.33
CA SER A 48 58.69 8.50 -30.23
C SER A 48 57.52 7.54 -30.42
N ARG A 49 56.31 7.94 -30.02
CA ARG A 49 55.09 7.21 -30.34
C ARG A 49 54.44 7.77 -31.60
N LYS A 50 53.74 6.90 -32.32
CA LYS A 50 53.01 7.20 -33.54
C LYS A 50 51.64 6.55 -33.47
N SER A 51 50.60 7.26 -33.87
CA SER A 51 49.25 6.73 -34.00
C SER A 51 48.62 7.21 -35.31
N TYR A 52 47.72 6.40 -35.87
CA TYR A 52 47.00 6.72 -37.08
C TYR A 52 45.53 6.99 -36.76
N VAL A 53 45.00 8.07 -37.31
CA VAL A 53 43.67 8.60 -36.98
C VAL A 53 42.98 9.13 -38.23
N GLY A 54 41.65 9.08 -38.22
CA GLY A 54 40.80 9.59 -39.30
C GLY A 54 40.35 11.03 -39.05
N TRP A 55 40.11 11.76 -40.13
CA TRP A 55 39.51 13.10 -40.06
C TRP A 55 37.98 13.01 -40.15
N SER A 56 37.28 13.74 -39.28
CA SER A 56 35.80 13.77 -39.24
C SER A 56 35.19 14.54 -40.42
N GLY A 57 35.96 15.39 -41.10
CA GLY A 57 35.45 16.39 -42.04
C GLY A 57 35.16 17.75 -41.39
N ASN A 58 35.11 17.82 -40.06
CA ASN A 58 34.86 19.07 -39.34
C ASN A 58 36.16 19.83 -39.06
N HIS A 59 36.02 21.13 -38.81
CA HIS A 59 37.09 22.01 -38.38
C HIS A 59 37.04 22.22 -36.86
N SER A 60 38.19 22.39 -36.22
CA SER A 60 38.27 22.73 -34.80
C SER A 60 37.79 24.16 -34.53
N LYS A 61 37.23 24.41 -33.34
CA LYS A 61 36.79 25.74 -32.92
C LYS A 61 38.03 26.60 -32.67
N GLN A 62 38.24 27.64 -33.49
CA GLN A 62 39.38 28.54 -33.34
C GLN A 62 39.38 29.21 -31.96
N SER A 63 40.41 28.95 -31.17
CA SER A 63 40.75 29.70 -29.96
C SER A 63 42.15 30.29 -30.11
N GLY A 64 42.25 31.46 -30.76
CA GLY A 64 43.50 32.22 -30.89
C GLY A 64 44.42 31.84 -32.06
N THR A 65 45.70 32.22 -31.95
CA THR A 65 46.74 32.11 -32.99
C THR A 65 47.44 30.74 -33.05
N ILE A 66 46.93 29.73 -32.35
CA ILE A 66 47.55 28.41 -32.23
C ILE A 66 46.63 27.38 -32.90
N ASP A 67 47.19 26.58 -33.81
CA ASP A 67 46.46 25.52 -34.50
C ASP A 67 46.19 24.33 -33.54
N ILE A 68 44.91 24.09 -33.25
CA ILE A 68 44.43 23.08 -32.30
C ILE A 68 43.76 21.91 -33.03
N ILE A 69 44.09 20.69 -32.60
CA ILE A 69 43.44 19.45 -33.00
C ILE A 69 42.45 19.05 -31.90
N GLU A 70 41.17 18.88 -32.22
CA GLU A 70 40.18 18.38 -31.25
C GLU A 70 40.01 16.86 -31.38
N ILE A 71 39.98 16.17 -30.24
CA ILE A 71 39.79 14.73 -30.13
C ILE A 71 38.92 14.39 -28.90
N ASP A 72 38.14 13.30 -28.97
CA ASP A 72 37.39 12.84 -27.80
C ASP A 72 38.33 12.44 -26.64
N PRO A 73 38.06 12.86 -25.39
CA PRO A 73 38.91 12.53 -24.24
C PRO A 73 39.10 11.02 -24.02
N GLN A 74 38.07 10.20 -24.28
CA GLN A 74 38.12 8.76 -24.07
C GLN A 74 38.95 8.07 -25.15
N PHE A 75 38.85 8.54 -26.40
CA PHE A 75 39.66 8.05 -27.51
C PHE A 75 41.12 8.52 -27.41
N GLY A 76 41.35 9.80 -27.08
CA GLY A 76 42.69 10.38 -26.90
C GLY A 76 43.47 9.68 -25.80
N THR A 77 42.84 9.43 -24.64
CA THR A 77 43.46 8.68 -23.54
C THR A 77 43.73 7.21 -23.88
N ALA A 78 42.89 6.57 -24.71
CA ALA A 78 43.11 5.19 -25.16
C ALA A 78 44.33 5.04 -26.08
N ILE A 79 44.63 6.07 -26.88
CA ILE A 79 45.82 6.13 -27.76
C ILE A 79 47.08 6.57 -26.98
N GLY A 80 46.92 7.10 -25.76
CA GLY A 80 48.02 7.57 -24.91
C GLY A 80 48.35 9.05 -25.11
N LEU A 81 47.39 9.85 -25.57
CA LEU A 81 47.50 11.31 -25.67
C LEU A 81 46.97 11.97 -24.40
N HIS A 82 47.49 13.17 -24.10
CA HIS A 82 47.02 14.02 -23.02
C HIS A 82 46.55 15.39 -23.54
N ASP A 83 45.63 16.01 -22.81
CA ASP A 83 45.14 17.35 -23.16
C ASP A 83 46.29 18.38 -23.12
N GLY A 84 46.40 19.22 -24.15
CA GLY A 84 47.48 20.18 -24.32
C GLY A 84 48.80 19.61 -24.88
N GLN A 85 48.84 18.34 -25.29
CA GLN A 85 50.05 17.72 -25.82
C GLN A 85 50.42 18.23 -27.22
N LYS A 86 51.71 18.51 -27.43
CA LYS A 86 52.25 18.90 -28.73
C LYS A 86 52.50 17.68 -29.61
N VAL A 87 51.92 17.68 -30.80
CA VAL A 87 52.02 16.60 -31.79
C VAL A 87 52.48 17.12 -33.14
N SER A 88 53.23 16.29 -33.87
CA SER A 88 53.51 16.49 -35.29
C SER A 88 52.56 15.65 -36.13
N MET A 89 51.94 16.32 -37.10
CA MET A 89 50.99 15.74 -38.04
C MET A 89 51.64 15.48 -39.40
N LYS A 90 51.43 14.28 -39.95
CA LYS A 90 51.82 13.90 -41.32
C LYS A 90 50.65 13.20 -42.02
N ILE A 91 50.44 13.50 -43.29
CA ILE A 91 49.40 12.87 -44.11
C ILE A 91 49.95 11.57 -44.70
N CYS A 92 49.17 10.49 -44.62
CA CYS A 92 49.53 9.21 -45.21
C CYS A 92 48.93 9.09 -46.62
N GLU A 93 49.76 9.26 -47.65
CA GLU A 93 49.37 8.99 -49.04
C GLU A 93 49.49 7.48 -49.32
N ASN A 94 48.49 6.90 -50.02
CA ASN A 94 48.39 5.46 -50.37
C ASN A 94 48.26 4.50 -49.17
N CYS A 95 47.16 4.63 -48.42
CA CYS A 95 46.84 3.71 -47.31
C CYS A 95 46.32 2.35 -47.82
N PRO A 96 46.85 1.21 -47.34
CA PRO A 96 46.34 -0.11 -47.71
C PRO A 96 44.96 -0.36 -47.09
N GLU A 97 44.06 -0.99 -47.84
CA GLU A 97 42.68 -1.30 -47.41
C GLU A 97 42.62 -2.68 -46.73
N ALA A 98 41.83 -2.80 -45.66
CA ALA A 98 41.61 -4.05 -44.94
C ALA A 98 40.40 -4.81 -45.49
N ASN A 99 40.56 -6.10 -45.77
CA ASN A 99 39.45 -7.00 -46.11
C ASN A 99 38.79 -7.57 -44.86
N SER A 100 39.57 -7.90 -43.82
CA SER A 100 39.01 -8.34 -42.54
C SER A 100 39.86 -7.90 -41.34
N VAL A 101 39.19 -7.67 -40.21
CA VAL A 101 39.80 -7.20 -38.96
C VAL A 101 39.35 -8.08 -37.80
N HIS A 102 40.31 -8.64 -37.08
CA HIS A 102 40.07 -9.42 -35.87
C HIS A 102 40.20 -8.54 -34.63
N VAL A 103 39.14 -8.51 -33.82
CA VAL A 103 39.06 -7.72 -32.59
C VAL A 103 38.78 -8.61 -31.39
N GLU A 104 39.35 -8.26 -30.23
CA GLU A 104 39.03 -8.89 -28.95
C GLU A 104 38.44 -7.87 -27.98
N PRO A 105 37.42 -8.23 -27.18
CA PRO A 105 36.89 -7.37 -26.14
C PRO A 105 37.94 -7.18 -25.04
N PHE A 106 38.09 -5.94 -24.55
CA PHE A 106 39.06 -5.62 -23.50
C PHE A 106 38.68 -6.34 -22.19
N ASN A 107 37.44 -6.18 -21.73
CA ASN A 107 36.89 -6.84 -20.54
C ASN A 107 35.70 -7.77 -20.85
N ILE A 108 35.27 -8.53 -19.83
CA ILE A 108 34.10 -9.43 -19.92
C ILE A 108 32.80 -8.62 -20.07
N GLU A 109 32.73 -7.44 -19.45
CA GLU A 109 31.60 -6.52 -19.62
C GLU A 109 31.49 -5.99 -21.06
N ASP A 110 32.62 -5.67 -21.69
CA ASP A 110 32.67 -5.26 -23.11
C ASP A 110 32.15 -6.39 -24.01
N TRP A 111 32.49 -7.66 -23.71
CA TRP A 111 31.99 -8.82 -24.43
C TRP A 111 30.46 -8.97 -24.35
N GLU A 112 29.85 -8.81 -23.16
CA GLU A 112 28.39 -8.92 -23.01
C GLU A 112 27.63 -7.84 -23.78
N ILE A 113 28.19 -6.63 -23.87
CA ILE A 113 27.62 -5.52 -24.65
C ILE A 113 27.70 -5.83 -26.15
N MET A 114 28.83 -6.39 -26.61
CA MET A 114 29.05 -6.77 -28.01
C MET A 114 28.19 -7.96 -28.42
N ASP A 115 28.12 -9.01 -27.61
CA ASP A 115 27.39 -10.26 -27.91
C ASP A 115 25.89 -10.01 -28.11
N ARG A 116 25.29 -9.16 -27.25
CA ARG A 116 23.87 -8.76 -27.38
C ARG A 116 23.57 -7.95 -28.65
N ARG A 117 24.58 -7.41 -29.32
CA ARG A 117 24.44 -6.45 -30.42
C ARG A 117 25.38 -6.75 -31.61
N ALA A 118 25.75 -8.01 -31.77
CA ALA A 118 26.72 -8.44 -32.77
C ALA A 118 26.33 -8.04 -34.21
N ASN A 119 25.02 -8.06 -34.51
CA ASN A 119 24.48 -7.75 -35.86
C ASN A 119 24.74 -6.31 -36.35
N TYR A 120 25.08 -5.38 -35.46
CA TYR A 120 25.30 -3.96 -35.83
C TYR A 120 26.73 -3.50 -35.55
N LEU A 121 27.58 -4.38 -35.01
CA LEU A 121 28.93 -4.03 -34.57
C LEU A 121 29.84 -3.63 -35.74
N GLU A 122 29.67 -4.26 -36.90
CA GLU A 122 30.37 -3.94 -38.14
C GLU A 122 30.09 -2.49 -38.57
N ASP A 123 28.80 -2.11 -38.62
CA ASP A 123 28.38 -0.75 -38.97
C ASP A 123 28.94 0.29 -37.99
N TYR A 124 28.91 0.02 -36.68
CA TYR A 124 29.44 0.96 -35.67
C TYR A 124 30.96 1.13 -35.79
N ILE A 125 31.71 0.06 -36.09
CA ILE A 125 33.17 0.13 -36.31
C ILE A 125 33.49 0.98 -37.53
N VAL A 126 32.83 0.72 -38.68
CA VAL A 126 33.09 1.44 -39.92
C VAL A 126 32.64 2.91 -39.84
N GLN A 127 31.58 3.20 -39.07
CA GLN A 127 31.08 4.56 -38.88
C GLN A 127 31.93 5.40 -37.94
N GLN A 128 32.55 4.79 -36.91
CA GLN A 128 33.30 5.52 -35.89
C GLN A 128 34.82 5.45 -36.10
N LEU A 129 35.33 4.50 -36.91
CA LEU A 129 36.76 4.33 -37.19
C LEU A 129 37.04 4.33 -38.68
N ARG A 130 38.10 5.02 -39.10
CA ARG A 130 38.57 5.00 -40.49
C ARG A 130 39.81 4.13 -40.67
N VAL A 131 40.66 4.07 -39.64
CA VAL A 131 41.97 3.42 -39.71
C VAL A 131 42.21 2.65 -38.44
N VAL A 132 42.82 1.48 -38.61
CA VAL A 132 43.13 0.54 -37.55
C VAL A 132 44.58 0.08 -37.66
N TYR A 133 45.24 -0.12 -36.52
CA TYR A 133 46.57 -0.73 -36.47
C TYR A 133 46.66 -1.82 -35.40
N ILE A 134 47.61 -2.74 -35.56
CA ILE A 134 47.74 -3.91 -34.67
C ILE A 134 48.04 -3.47 -33.23
N ASN A 135 47.39 -4.09 -32.25
CA ASN A 135 47.44 -3.79 -30.82
C ASN A 135 46.83 -2.44 -30.40
N GLN A 136 46.13 -1.73 -31.29
CA GLN A 136 45.39 -0.53 -30.93
C GLN A 136 44.23 -0.89 -29.99
N ILE A 137 44.07 -0.12 -28.92
CA ILE A 137 42.87 -0.14 -28.07
C ILE A 137 41.94 0.95 -28.57
N VAL A 138 40.71 0.58 -28.89
CA VAL A 138 39.71 1.49 -29.45
C VAL A 138 38.47 1.54 -28.56
N THR A 139 37.89 2.73 -28.45
CA THR A 139 36.67 3.05 -27.71
C THR A 139 35.51 3.23 -28.68
N LEU A 140 34.51 2.35 -28.66
CA LEU A 140 33.31 2.50 -29.47
C LEU A 140 32.10 2.90 -28.63
N TRP A 141 31.26 3.76 -29.16
CA TRP A 141 29.99 4.14 -28.55
C TRP A 141 28.84 3.38 -29.20
N ILE A 142 28.26 2.42 -28.49
CA ILE A 142 27.11 1.61 -28.96
C ILE A 142 25.86 2.03 -28.18
N ASN A 143 24.97 2.82 -28.79
CA ASN A 143 23.75 3.40 -28.17
C ASN A 143 24.02 4.01 -26.78
N SER A 144 25.01 4.90 -26.69
CA SER A 144 25.43 5.61 -25.45
C SER A 144 26.23 4.79 -24.43
N ASN A 145 26.51 3.51 -24.68
CA ASN A 145 27.43 2.73 -23.86
C ASN A 145 28.82 2.69 -24.51
N LEU A 146 29.86 2.97 -23.71
CA LEU A 146 31.26 2.88 -24.13
C LEU A 146 31.74 1.43 -24.05
N THR A 147 32.24 0.90 -25.16
CA THR A 147 32.82 -0.44 -25.26
C THR A 147 34.27 -0.35 -25.71
N ARG A 148 35.18 -1.08 -25.07
CA ARG A 148 36.60 -1.10 -25.45
C ARG A 148 36.97 -2.41 -26.15
N LEU A 149 37.68 -2.29 -27.27
CA LEU A 149 38.18 -3.43 -28.03
C LEU A 149 39.66 -3.26 -28.36
N ARG A 150 40.36 -4.39 -28.52
CA ARG A 150 41.74 -4.43 -29.00
C ARG A 150 41.78 -5.07 -30.38
N ILE A 151 42.54 -4.46 -31.28
CA ILE A 151 42.78 -4.97 -32.63
C ILE A 151 43.91 -5.99 -32.57
N VAL A 152 43.62 -7.23 -32.94
CA VAL A 152 44.55 -8.36 -32.82
C VAL A 152 45.24 -8.65 -34.16
N GLU A 153 44.48 -8.69 -35.25
CA GLU A 153 44.98 -9.04 -36.57
C GLU A 153 44.22 -8.29 -37.67
N ILE A 154 44.93 -7.95 -38.76
CA ILE A 154 44.40 -7.24 -39.93
C ILE A 154 44.81 -8.03 -41.17
N ASN A 155 43.86 -8.29 -42.07
CA ASN A 155 44.09 -8.99 -43.34
C ASN A 155 43.75 -8.09 -44.54
N PRO A 156 44.59 -8.05 -45.59
CA PRO A 156 45.90 -8.70 -45.73
C PRO A 156 46.96 -8.10 -44.80
N LYS A 157 47.98 -8.88 -44.40
CA LYS A 157 49.09 -8.37 -43.57
C LYS A 157 49.88 -7.32 -44.35
N THR A 158 49.68 -6.04 -43.99
CA THR A 158 50.32 -4.90 -44.66
C THR A 158 51.74 -4.68 -44.13
N GLN A 159 52.65 -4.18 -44.97
CA GLN A 159 54.00 -3.77 -44.52
C GLN A 159 53.97 -2.63 -43.49
N PHE A 160 52.90 -1.85 -43.47
CA PHE A 160 52.78 -0.63 -42.68
C PHE A 160 52.15 -0.81 -41.30
N GLN A 161 51.75 -2.03 -40.90
CA GLN A 161 51.10 -2.36 -39.61
C GLN A 161 49.79 -1.61 -39.30
N PHE A 162 49.32 -0.75 -40.21
CA PHE A 162 48.01 -0.10 -40.21
C PHE A 162 47.27 -0.38 -41.52
N ALA A 163 45.94 -0.27 -41.50
CA ALA A 163 45.09 -0.37 -42.68
C ALA A 163 43.84 0.50 -42.54
N LYS A 164 43.30 0.93 -43.69
CA LYS A 164 42.05 1.67 -43.81
C LYS A 164 40.87 0.71 -43.84
N LEU A 165 39.80 1.04 -43.12
CA LEU A 165 38.53 0.32 -43.15
C LEU A 165 37.68 0.78 -44.33
N CYS A 166 37.14 -0.17 -45.09
CA CYS A 166 36.21 0.06 -46.19
C CYS A 166 34.83 -0.50 -45.82
N ALA A 167 33.78 -0.09 -46.56
CA ALA A 167 32.40 -0.52 -46.28
C ALA A 167 32.18 -2.04 -46.43
N ASN A 168 33.13 -2.74 -47.05
CA ASN A 168 33.15 -4.20 -47.26
C ASN A 168 34.15 -4.93 -46.34
N SER A 169 34.73 -4.25 -45.33
CA SER A 169 35.64 -4.88 -44.37
C SER A 169 34.87 -5.72 -43.35
N GLU A 170 35.14 -7.02 -43.27
CA GLU A 170 34.50 -7.93 -42.30
C GLU A 170 35.16 -7.82 -40.91
N VAL A 171 34.36 -7.82 -39.84
CA VAL A 171 34.89 -7.75 -38.45
C VAL A 171 34.65 -9.06 -37.72
N PHE A 172 35.74 -9.71 -37.30
CA PHE A 172 35.69 -10.93 -36.51
C PHE A 172 35.96 -10.64 -35.04
N VAL A 173 34.96 -10.86 -34.18
CA VAL A 173 35.13 -10.70 -32.72
C VAL A 173 35.52 -12.03 -32.08
N LYS A 174 36.65 -12.05 -31.37
CA LYS A 174 37.05 -13.21 -30.58
C LYS A 174 36.20 -13.29 -29.31
N PRO A 175 35.50 -14.42 -29.05
CA PRO A 175 34.62 -14.54 -27.89
C PRO A 175 35.40 -14.57 -26.58
N LYS A 176 34.88 -13.86 -25.57
CA LYS A 176 35.41 -13.85 -24.19
C LYS A 176 34.29 -14.18 -23.18
N PRO A 177 33.69 -15.39 -23.29
CA PRO A 177 32.57 -15.79 -22.45
C PRO A 177 33.02 -15.91 -20.99
N ARG A 178 32.08 -15.73 -20.04
CA ARG A 178 32.34 -16.06 -18.64
C ARG A 178 32.79 -17.51 -18.54
N PRO A 179 33.80 -17.85 -17.71
CA PRO A 179 33.96 -19.23 -17.30
C PRO A 179 32.66 -19.66 -16.61
N THR A 180 31.93 -20.57 -17.25
CA THR A 180 30.68 -21.12 -16.75
C THR A 180 30.97 -22.01 -15.55
N GLU A 181 30.56 -21.58 -14.36
CA GLU A 181 30.39 -22.52 -13.25
C GLU A 181 29.07 -23.29 -13.45
N ILE A 182 29.12 -24.46 -14.09
CA ILE A 182 28.10 -25.50 -13.89
C ILE A 182 28.77 -26.89 -13.78
N LYS A 183 28.40 -27.56 -12.68
CA LYS A 183 28.81 -28.84 -12.08
C LYS A 183 28.75 -30.08 -12.98
N SER A 184 29.73 -30.98 -12.84
CA SER A 184 29.52 -32.42 -12.62
C SER A 184 30.85 -33.13 -12.32
N SER A 185 30.80 -34.01 -11.32
CA SER A 185 31.87 -34.92 -10.92
C SER A 185 32.38 -35.78 -12.07
N GLU A 186 33.68 -35.73 -12.35
CA GLU A 186 34.44 -36.89 -12.82
C GLU A 186 35.90 -36.75 -12.37
N ASN A 187 36.41 -37.84 -11.79
CA ASN A 187 37.73 -37.95 -11.21
C ASN A 187 38.84 -37.64 -12.23
N LYS A 188 39.82 -36.83 -11.82
CA LYS A 188 41.24 -37.05 -12.16
C LYS A 188 42.11 -36.27 -11.18
N ASP A 189 42.86 -37.03 -10.40
CA ASP A 189 43.97 -36.58 -9.57
C ASP A 189 44.96 -35.76 -10.40
N ILE A 190 45.29 -34.54 -9.95
CA ILE A 190 46.64 -33.97 -10.09
C ILE A 190 47.00 -33.24 -8.80
N SER A 191 48.04 -33.77 -8.20
CA SER A 191 48.78 -33.39 -7.01
C SER A 191 49.27 -31.94 -6.96
N ALA A 192 49.19 -31.39 -5.74
CA ALA A 192 50.14 -30.46 -5.11
C ALA A 192 50.33 -29.05 -5.70
N SER A 193 49.58 -28.10 -5.13
CA SER A 193 50.22 -26.93 -4.50
C SER A 193 49.43 -26.51 -3.26
N ASN A 194 50.00 -26.81 -2.09
CA ASN A 194 49.45 -26.52 -0.78
C ASN A 194 49.52 -25.02 -0.48
N ALA A 195 48.36 -24.37 -0.42
CA ALA A 195 48.09 -23.34 0.56
C ALA A 195 46.77 -23.73 1.27
N LEU A 196 46.89 -24.30 2.47
CA LEU A 196 45.76 -24.74 3.29
C LEU A 196 44.87 -23.53 3.65
N LYS A 197 43.85 -23.23 2.82
CA LYS A 197 42.69 -22.44 3.24
C LYS A 197 41.84 -23.32 4.14
N THR A 198 41.78 -23.01 5.43
CA THR A 198 40.88 -23.69 6.38
C THR A 198 39.42 -23.60 5.91
N PRO A 199 38.62 -24.67 6.04
CA PRO A 199 37.22 -24.67 5.60
C PRO A 199 36.42 -23.61 6.36
N ILE A 200 35.77 -22.72 5.61
CA ILE A 200 34.90 -21.68 6.15
C ILE A 200 33.50 -22.28 6.25
N TYR A 201 32.91 -22.32 7.44
CA TYR A 201 31.58 -22.87 7.66
C TYR A 201 30.62 -21.76 8.12
N CYS A 202 29.55 -21.53 7.35
CA CYS A 202 28.57 -20.47 7.63
C CYS A 202 27.25 -21.09 8.07
N LEU A 203 26.71 -20.63 9.18
CA LEU A 203 25.43 -21.11 9.73
C LEU A 203 24.49 -19.93 10.01
N ARG A 204 23.18 -20.17 9.89
CA ARG A 204 22.13 -19.17 10.08
C ARG A 204 21.64 -19.13 11.53
N VAL A 205 21.48 -17.94 12.11
CA VAL A 205 21.06 -17.77 13.51
C VAL A 205 19.56 -17.98 13.66
N LEU A 206 19.16 -18.84 14.61
CA LEU A 206 17.75 -19.04 14.95
C LEU A 206 17.18 -17.87 15.77
N PRO A 207 15.88 -17.58 15.68
CA PRO A 207 15.22 -16.55 16.49
C PRO A 207 15.43 -16.73 18.01
N LYS A 208 15.37 -15.63 18.78
CA LYS A 208 15.58 -15.62 20.24
C LYS A 208 14.62 -16.54 21.00
N GLU A 209 13.40 -16.75 20.48
CA GLU A 209 12.34 -17.52 21.13
C GLU A 209 12.66 -19.02 21.28
N TYR A 210 13.55 -19.55 20.44
CA TYR A 210 13.98 -20.95 20.53
C TYR A 210 14.90 -21.21 21.72
N ILE A 211 15.45 -20.17 22.36
CA ILE A 211 16.33 -20.31 23.53
C ILE A 211 15.60 -21.01 24.70
N GLY A 212 14.27 -20.82 24.83
CA GLY A 212 13.46 -21.41 25.90
C GLY A 212 13.19 -22.92 25.80
N ILE A 213 13.57 -23.57 24.69
CA ILE A 213 13.39 -25.02 24.48
C ILE A 213 14.58 -25.82 25.06
N PHE A 214 15.70 -25.14 25.37
CA PHE A 214 16.96 -25.74 25.79
C PHE A 214 17.17 -25.63 27.31
N PRO A 215 17.87 -26.59 27.95
CA PRO A 215 17.92 -26.67 29.41
C PRO A 215 18.62 -25.46 30.07
N SER A 216 18.04 -25.05 31.20
CA SER A 216 18.38 -23.89 32.01
C SER A 216 19.62 -24.13 32.90
N SER A 217 20.76 -24.50 32.32
CA SER A 217 22.02 -24.59 33.06
C SER A 217 22.92 -23.34 32.81
N PRO A 218 23.58 -22.77 33.84
CA PRO A 218 24.36 -21.54 33.68
C PRO A 218 25.64 -21.71 32.84
N ILE A 219 26.11 -22.95 32.68
CA ILE A 219 27.28 -23.34 31.86
C ILE A 219 26.95 -23.29 30.36
N GLU A 220 25.67 -23.43 30.04
CA GLU A 220 25.10 -23.49 28.70
C GLU A 220 24.79 -22.10 28.11
N LEU A 221 24.64 -21.07 28.97
CA LEU A 221 24.41 -19.67 28.60
C LEU A 221 25.54 -19.04 27.75
N TYR A 222 26.69 -19.70 27.64
CA TYR A 222 27.87 -19.23 26.91
C TYR A 222 28.43 -20.26 25.93
N SER A 223 27.60 -21.22 25.53
CA SER A 223 27.91 -22.19 24.49
C SER A 223 27.08 -21.92 23.24
N VAL A 224 27.58 -22.39 22.10
CA VAL A 224 26.89 -22.31 20.80
C VAL A 224 26.38 -23.70 20.46
N TYR A 225 25.08 -23.83 20.20
CA TYR A 225 24.49 -25.12 19.87
C TYR A 225 24.40 -25.31 18.37
N VAL A 226 24.91 -26.45 17.91
CA VAL A 226 24.98 -26.85 16.51
C VAL A 226 24.45 -28.27 16.37
N HIS A 227 23.80 -28.56 15.25
CA HIS A 227 23.34 -29.90 14.96
C HIS A 227 24.52 -30.88 14.73
N PRO A 228 24.46 -32.16 15.14
CA PRO A 228 25.57 -33.11 15.00
C PRO A 228 26.11 -33.28 13.57
N LYS A 229 25.25 -33.21 12.54
CA LYS A 229 25.68 -33.25 11.12
C LYS A 229 26.59 -32.08 10.74
N ASP A 230 26.30 -30.90 11.29
CA ASP A 230 27.05 -29.68 11.01
C ASP A 230 28.34 -29.65 11.84
N PHE A 231 28.28 -30.20 13.07
CA PHE A 231 29.43 -30.38 13.94
C PHE A 231 30.55 -31.20 13.28
N VAL A 232 30.21 -32.30 12.59
CA VAL A 232 31.18 -33.14 11.85
C VAL A 232 31.87 -32.36 10.72
N ASN A 233 31.17 -31.42 10.08
CA ASN A 233 31.70 -30.63 8.96
C ASN A 233 32.70 -29.55 9.41
N ILE A 234 32.65 -29.10 10.67
CA ILE A 234 33.47 -27.99 11.20
C ILE A 234 34.94 -28.41 11.47
N ARG A 235 35.26 -29.73 11.48
CA ARG A 235 36.63 -30.28 11.72
C ARG A 235 37.33 -29.65 12.93
N LEU A 236 36.78 -29.88 14.13
CA LEU A 236 37.27 -29.32 15.39
C LEU A 236 38.50 -30.05 15.93
N SER A 237 39.39 -29.33 16.61
CA SER A 237 40.46 -29.88 17.47
C SER A 237 39.92 -30.23 18.88
N ASP A 238 40.69 -30.99 19.67
CA ASP A 238 40.28 -31.62 20.94
C ASP A 238 39.56 -30.69 21.96
N ASN A 239 39.77 -29.37 21.88
CA ASN A 239 39.20 -28.40 22.83
C ASN A 239 37.80 -27.84 22.44
N ARG A 240 37.22 -28.21 21.28
CA ARG A 240 35.87 -27.80 20.82
C ARG A 240 35.60 -26.26 20.84
N VAL A 241 36.64 -25.43 20.69
CA VAL A 241 36.53 -23.94 20.64
C VAL A 241 36.55 -23.43 19.21
N VAL A 242 35.64 -22.51 18.88
CA VAL A 242 35.44 -21.95 17.53
C VAL A 242 35.45 -20.43 17.55
N ARG A 243 36.06 -19.84 16.52
CA ARG A 243 36.02 -18.41 16.21
C ARG A 243 34.71 -18.07 15.51
N LEU A 244 33.91 -17.19 16.12
CA LEU A 244 32.69 -16.62 15.57
C LEU A 244 32.93 -15.22 15.03
N SER A 245 32.35 -14.93 13.87
CA SER A 245 32.30 -13.59 13.28
C SER A 245 31.01 -13.40 12.48
N LYS A 246 30.38 -12.23 12.58
CA LYS A 246 29.22 -11.87 11.76
C LYS A 246 29.66 -11.67 10.30
N VAL A 247 28.97 -12.31 9.35
CA VAL A 247 29.24 -12.11 7.92
C VAL A 247 28.39 -10.95 7.42
N GLN A 248 29.03 -9.90 6.93
CA GLN A 248 28.32 -8.78 6.29
C GLN A 248 28.19 -9.03 4.77
N PRO A 249 27.05 -8.64 4.15
CA PRO A 249 26.82 -8.85 2.71
C PRO A 249 27.93 -8.29 1.80
N GLN A 250 28.57 -7.18 2.19
CA GLN A 250 29.60 -6.50 1.40
C GLN A 250 30.96 -7.22 1.37
N GLN A 251 31.25 -8.11 2.33
CA GLN A 251 32.58 -8.72 2.48
C GLN A 251 32.86 -9.87 1.50
N LEU A 252 31.83 -10.45 0.88
CA LEU A 252 32.01 -11.47 -0.17
C LEU A 252 32.36 -10.88 -1.54
N LEU A 253 32.03 -9.60 -1.78
CA LEU A 253 32.36 -8.90 -3.03
C LEU A 253 33.85 -8.50 -3.11
N HIS A 254 34.50 -8.29 -1.97
CA HIS A 254 35.90 -7.84 -1.92
C HIS A 254 36.94 -8.97 -2.03
N ASN A 255 36.57 -10.23 -1.80
CA ASN A 255 37.51 -11.35 -1.90
C ASN A 255 37.83 -11.80 -3.34
N ASN A 256 37.19 -11.20 -4.36
CA ASN A 256 37.41 -11.53 -5.77
C ASN A 256 38.17 -10.43 -6.56
N LYS A 257 38.72 -9.40 -5.90
CA LYS A 257 39.65 -8.47 -6.53
C LYS A 257 41.07 -8.82 -6.10
N GLU A 258 41.85 -9.34 -7.05
CA GLU A 258 43.31 -9.40 -6.95
C GLU A 258 43.84 -8.01 -6.56
N ILE A 259 44.70 -7.99 -5.54
CA ILE A 259 45.42 -6.79 -5.09
C ILE A 259 46.44 -6.45 -6.18
N PRO A 260 46.40 -5.27 -6.83
CA PRO A 260 47.50 -4.87 -7.68
C PRO A 260 48.62 -4.28 -6.81
N HIS A 261 49.84 -4.75 -7.09
CA HIS A 261 51.08 -4.28 -6.49
C HIS A 261 51.29 -2.76 -6.63
N ASN A 262 51.79 -2.17 -5.54
CA ASN A 262 52.62 -0.98 -5.40
C ASN A 262 52.54 0.12 -6.48
N LYS A 263 52.02 1.30 -6.08
CA LYS A 263 52.64 2.58 -6.39
C LYS A 263 52.73 3.42 -5.13
N GLU A 264 53.96 3.83 -4.83
CA GLU A 264 54.33 4.77 -3.77
C GLU A 264 53.91 6.19 -4.15
N GLY A 265 53.55 6.99 -3.15
CA GLY A 265 53.40 8.44 -3.27
C GLY A 265 52.06 8.97 -2.77
N GLU A 266 52.13 9.68 -1.65
CA GLU A 266 51.23 10.75 -1.18
C GLU A 266 50.06 10.40 -0.23
N ASP A 267 50.14 11.07 0.93
CA ASP A 267 49.14 11.44 1.94
C ASP A 267 48.43 10.36 2.77
N LYS A 268 49.16 9.88 3.80
CA LYS A 268 48.61 9.21 4.98
C LYS A 268 48.36 10.23 6.11
N SER A 269 47.15 10.75 6.23
CA SER A 269 46.70 11.29 7.54
C SER A 269 45.21 11.17 7.87
N ASP A 270 44.30 10.78 6.97
CA ASP A 270 42.85 10.81 7.31
C ASP A 270 41.99 9.64 6.81
N ILE A 271 42.56 8.47 6.51
CA ILE A 271 41.80 7.30 6.00
C ILE A 271 41.79 6.09 6.98
N ASP A 272 42.60 6.08 8.04
CA ASP A 272 42.73 4.90 8.92
C ASP A 272 41.72 4.78 10.08
N ASN A 273 40.64 5.59 10.11
CA ASN A 273 39.67 5.60 11.21
C ASN A 273 38.29 4.97 10.90
N LYS A 274 38.13 4.20 9.80
CA LYS A 274 36.85 3.52 9.47
C LYS A 274 36.92 1.99 9.33
N SER A 275 38.00 1.36 9.78
CA SER A 275 38.21 -0.11 9.70
C SER A 275 38.33 -0.78 11.07
N TYR A 276 37.70 -0.23 12.12
CA TYR A 276 37.66 -0.87 13.44
C TYR A 276 36.25 -1.32 13.81
N SER A 277 36.08 -2.64 13.88
CA SER A 277 35.24 -3.42 14.83
C SER A 277 34.51 -4.59 14.16
N GLN A 278 35.24 -5.58 13.60
CA GLN A 278 34.67 -6.92 13.55
C GLN A 278 34.75 -7.48 14.97
N ASN A 279 33.63 -7.50 15.70
CA ASN A 279 33.54 -8.17 17.00
C ASN A 279 33.71 -9.67 16.76
N ILE A 280 34.90 -10.19 17.09
CA ILE A 280 35.25 -11.60 16.97
C ILE A 280 35.16 -12.22 18.36
N ILE A 281 34.50 -13.37 18.47
CA ILE A 281 34.31 -14.06 19.75
C ILE A 281 34.70 -15.52 19.59
N TYR A 282 35.46 -16.04 20.53
CA TYR A 282 35.75 -17.46 20.68
C TYR A 282 34.77 -18.08 21.67
N VAL A 283 34.07 -19.12 21.23
CA VAL A 283 33.03 -19.79 22.03
C VAL A 283 33.17 -21.31 21.93
N LYS A 284 32.71 -22.02 22.96
CA LYS A 284 32.62 -23.48 22.98
C LYS A 284 31.39 -23.94 22.19
N VAL A 285 31.57 -24.93 21.32
CA VAL A 285 30.46 -25.51 20.55
C VAL A 285 29.96 -26.79 21.21
N VAL A 286 28.64 -26.90 21.34
CA VAL A 286 27.92 -28.04 21.91
C VAL A 286 27.00 -28.63 20.84
N GLU A 287 26.95 -29.96 20.76
CA GLU A 287 26.09 -30.68 19.83
C GLU A 287 24.69 -30.87 20.44
N ASN A 288 23.64 -30.57 19.67
CA ASN A 288 22.26 -30.82 20.08
C ASN A 288 21.38 -31.23 18.87
N PHE A 289 20.64 -32.32 19.02
CA PHE A 289 19.75 -32.88 17.98
C PHE A 289 18.51 -32.01 17.71
N ASP A 290 18.10 -31.17 18.67
CA ASP A 290 16.92 -30.30 18.53
C ASP A 290 17.17 -29.09 17.62
N VAL A 291 18.44 -28.84 17.24
CA VAL A 291 18.81 -27.75 16.31
C VAL A 291 18.65 -28.23 14.87
N VAL A 292 17.98 -27.44 14.03
CA VAL A 292 17.83 -27.77 12.60
C VAL A 292 19.18 -27.70 11.88
N PRO A 293 19.54 -28.64 10.99
CA PRO A 293 20.77 -28.56 10.20
C PRO A 293 20.89 -27.24 9.41
N GLY A 294 22.10 -26.70 9.29
CA GLY A 294 22.39 -25.41 8.69
C GLY A 294 22.12 -24.20 9.60
N HIS A 295 21.67 -24.43 10.83
CA HIS A 295 21.32 -23.38 11.79
C HIS A 295 22.13 -23.44 13.09
N VAL A 296 22.17 -22.31 13.81
CA VAL A 296 22.84 -22.14 15.09
C VAL A 296 21.91 -21.46 16.09
N VAL A 297 21.93 -21.96 17.33
CA VAL A 297 21.33 -21.24 18.46
C VAL A 297 22.44 -20.50 19.20
N LEU A 298 22.27 -19.18 19.31
CA LEU A 298 23.10 -18.30 20.14
C LEU A 298 22.32 -17.82 21.35
N CYS A 299 23.00 -17.78 22.51
CA CYS A 299 22.51 -17.13 23.72
C CYS A 299 22.48 -15.60 23.57
N GLU A 300 21.63 -14.93 24.35
CA GLU A 300 21.41 -13.48 24.26
C GLU A 300 22.71 -12.67 24.43
N SER A 301 23.53 -13.02 25.43
CA SER A 301 24.84 -12.40 25.65
C SER A 301 25.75 -12.47 24.41
N ILE A 302 25.76 -13.61 23.70
CA ILE A 302 26.59 -13.80 22.51
C ILE A 302 26.05 -12.97 21.33
N ARG A 303 24.72 -12.87 21.18
CA ARG A 303 24.09 -12.03 20.14
C ARG A 303 24.41 -10.56 20.34
N ASP A 304 24.37 -10.07 21.58
CA ASP A 304 24.64 -8.67 21.93
C ASP A 304 26.13 -8.30 21.79
N CYS A 305 27.01 -9.28 21.90
CA CYS A 305 28.45 -9.12 21.64
C CYS A 305 28.76 -9.08 20.13
N LEU A 306 28.16 -9.99 19.35
CA LEU A 306 28.38 -10.06 17.89
C LEU A 306 27.55 -9.05 17.09
N ASP A 307 26.59 -8.37 17.73
CA ASP A 307 25.59 -7.50 17.12
C ASP A 307 24.80 -8.20 16.01
N VAL A 308 24.30 -9.40 16.33
CA VAL A 308 23.66 -10.33 15.40
C VAL A 308 22.14 -10.32 15.60
N THR A 309 21.40 -10.13 14.51
CA THR A 309 19.93 -10.19 14.48
C THR A 309 19.41 -11.59 14.14
N ASN A 310 18.10 -11.82 14.29
CA ASN A 310 17.48 -13.09 13.92
C ASN A 310 17.77 -13.40 12.44
N PHE A 311 18.12 -14.65 12.13
CA PHE A 311 18.40 -15.13 10.77
C PHE A 311 19.63 -14.56 10.07
N ASP A 312 20.48 -13.81 10.78
CA ASP A 312 21.82 -13.42 10.31
C ASP A 312 22.71 -14.65 10.08
N ILE A 313 23.74 -14.49 9.26
CA ILE A 313 24.71 -15.54 8.96
C ILE A 313 25.98 -15.29 9.78
N ILE A 314 26.38 -16.31 10.54
CA ILE A 314 27.63 -16.31 11.29
C ILE A 314 28.61 -17.23 10.61
N ARG A 315 29.87 -16.82 10.58
CA ARG A 315 31.00 -17.64 10.18
C ARG A 315 31.62 -18.30 11.40
N LEU A 316 31.72 -19.63 11.35
CA LEU A 316 32.44 -20.49 12.28
C LEU A 316 33.75 -20.92 11.62
N ALA A 317 34.87 -20.67 12.32
CA ALA A 317 36.18 -21.15 11.91
C ALA A 317 36.89 -21.83 13.10
N PRO A 318 37.58 -22.96 12.90
CA PRO A 318 38.33 -23.60 13.97
C PRO A 318 39.39 -22.63 14.54
N SER A 319 39.56 -22.63 15.87
CA SER A 319 40.55 -21.76 16.51
C SER A 319 41.97 -22.17 16.13
N GLN A 320 42.70 -21.27 15.47
CA GLN A 320 44.14 -21.44 15.18
C GLN A 320 45.03 -20.85 16.30
N THR A 321 44.45 -20.06 17.20
CA THR A 321 45.15 -19.41 18.31
C THR A 321 45.08 -20.29 19.57
N ASN A 322 46.21 -20.39 20.29
CA ASN A 322 46.29 -21.10 21.56
C ASN A 322 45.75 -20.23 22.71
N PRO A 323 45.15 -20.84 23.75
CA PRO A 323 44.62 -20.09 24.90
C PRO A 323 45.75 -19.36 25.65
N VAL A 324 45.52 -18.08 25.98
CA VAL A 324 46.50 -17.24 26.68
C VAL A 324 46.50 -17.52 28.19
N ALA A 325 47.68 -17.55 28.83
CA ALA A 325 47.79 -17.68 30.28
C ALA A 325 47.47 -16.34 30.98
N LEU A 326 46.42 -16.33 31.81
CA LEU A 326 45.90 -15.12 32.46
C LEU A 326 46.80 -14.60 33.58
N SER A 327 46.85 -13.26 33.68
CA SER A 327 47.48 -12.56 34.80
C SER A 327 46.44 -11.81 35.65
N ASN A 328 45.71 -10.88 35.03
CA ASN A 328 44.63 -10.10 35.64
C ASN A 328 43.40 -10.06 34.70
N ILE A 329 42.20 -9.91 35.27
CA ILE A 329 40.93 -9.68 34.55
C ILE A 329 40.44 -8.27 34.89
N ILE A 330 40.18 -7.45 33.87
CA ILE A 330 39.65 -6.09 34.04
C ILE A 330 38.17 -6.07 33.66
N ILE A 331 37.33 -5.58 34.56
CA ILE A 331 35.88 -5.50 34.44
C ILE A 331 35.49 -4.03 34.25
N ARG A 332 34.77 -3.69 33.18
CA ARG A 332 34.24 -2.33 32.95
C ARG A 332 32.71 -2.34 32.87
N ASN A 333 32.05 -1.42 33.56
CA ASN A 333 30.59 -1.29 33.53
C ASN A 333 30.12 -0.46 32.32
N ILE A 334 28.97 -0.81 31.76
CA ILE A 334 28.31 -0.10 30.66
C ILE A 334 27.12 0.68 31.23
N SER A 335 27.21 2.02 31.28
CA SER A 335 26.15 2.88 31.83
C SER A 335 25.42 3.67 30.75
N PRO A 336 24.07 3.76 30.77
CA PRO A 336 23.31 4.61 29.86
C PRO A 336 23.61 6.09 30.14
N PHE A 337 23.77 6.87 29.07
CA PHE A 337 24.16 8.28 29.10
C PHE A 337 23.10 9.13 29.84
N GLN A 338 23.48 9.81 30.93
CA GLN A 338 22.70 10.95 31.47
C GLN A 338 23.11 12.21 30.71
N VAL A 339 22.26 12.65 29.79
CA VAL A 339 22.32 14.03 29.26
C VAL A 339 21.72 14.94 30.31
N ASN A 340 22.52 15.83 30.90
CA ASN A 340 22.19 17.25 30.98
C ASN A 340 23.31 18.05 31.66
N SER A 341 23.79 19.05 30.92
CA SER A 341 23.96 20.43 31.39
C SER A 341 23.65 20.69 32.86
N LEU A 342 24.69 20.92 33.66
CA LEU A 342 24.71 21.93 34.73
C LEU A 342 26.19 22.17 35.13
N LYS A 343 26.54 23.46 35.20
CA LYS A 343 27.88 23.98 35.49
C LYS A 343 28.44 23.43 36.81
N PRO A 344 29.77 23.25 36.95
CA PRO A 344 30.36 22.78 38.19
C PRO A 344 30.53 23.98 39.13
N ASN A 345 29.52 24.28 39.93
CA ASN A 345 29.67 25.13 41.11
C ASN A 345 28.99 24.43 42.28
N HIS A 346 29.77 23.67 43.05
CA HIS A 346 29.86 23.77 44.50
C HIS A 346 30.72 22.63 45.05
N SER A 347 31.70 23.03 45.85
CA SER A 347 32.51 22.21 46.75
C SER A 347 31.62 21.40 47.70
N GLY A 348 31.67 20.07 47.59
CA GLY A 348 31.06 19.15 48.53
C GLY A 348 31.64 17.75 48.32
N SER A 349 32.36 17.26 49.32
CA SER A 349 33.04 15.97 49.38
C SER A 349 32.13 14.78 49.03
N LEU A 350 32.52 13.97 48.05
CA LEU A 350 32.06 12.58 47.88
C LEU A 350 33.24 11.65 47.52
N PRO A 351 33.99 11.14 48.51
CA PRO A 351 34.85 9.97 48.35
C PRO A 351 34.33 8.84 49.24
N ALA A 352 33.38 8.02 48.77
CA ALA A 352 33.00 6.77 49.45
C ALA A 352 32.35 5.71 48.53
N ASP A 353 31.63 6.10 47.47
CA ASP A 353 30.79 5.14 46.73
C ASP A 353 31.48 4.37 45.60
N LYS A 354 32.62 4.85 45.08
CA LYS A 354 33.36 4.14 44.00
C LYS A 354 33.90 2.78 44.45
N SER A 355 34.45 2.70 45.67
CA SER A 355 34.99 1.45 46.21
C SER A 355 33.88 0.46 46.55
N ALA A 356 32.78 0.94 47.16
CA ALA A 356 31.60 0.13 47.46
C ALA A 356 30.99 -0.47 46.18
N PHE A 357 30.80 0.33 45.13
CA PHE A 357 30.28 -0.14 43.84
C PHE A 357 31.23 -1.12 43.14
N SER A 358 32.55 -0.86 43.19
CA SER A 358 33.56 -1.79 42.65
C SER A 358 33.57 -3.14 43.38
N ASN A 359 33.38 -3.14 44.70
CA ASN A 359 33.28 -4.35 45.50
C ASN A 359 31.98 -5.12 45.21
N VAL A 360 30.87 -4.42 44.97
CA VAL A 360 29.60 -5.04 44.55
C VAL A 360 29.75 -5.72 43.19
N LEU A 361 30.39 -5.08 42.21
CA LEU A 361 30.65 -5.68 40.89
C LEU A 361 31.54 -6.92 40.99
N ILE A 362 32.62 -6.85 41.79
CA ILE A 362 33.53 -7.98 42.01
C ILE A 362 32.79 -9.13 42.71
N ASN A 363 31.95 -8.83 43.71
CA ASN A 363 31.18 -9.84 44.44
C ASN A 363 30.09 -10.46 43.58
N SER A 364 29.38 -9.69 42.76
CA SER A 364 28.40 -10.20 41.78
C SER A 364 29.07 -11.05 40.71
N PHE A 365 30.26 -10.68 40.25
CA PHE A 365 31.04 -11.48 39.30
C PHE A 365 31.47 -12.80 39.93
N LYS A 366 32.01 -12.78 41.15
CA LYS A 366 32.35 -14.01 41.90
C LYS A 366 31.14 -14.89 42.17
N ALA A 367 30.02 -14.32 42.58
CA ALA A 367 28.76 -15.03 42.80
C ALA A 367 28.25 -15.70 41.52
N PHE A 368 28.35 -15.02 40.38
CA PHE A 368 28.04 -15.60 39.07
C PHE A 368 28.93 -16.82 38.76
N PHE A 369 30.23 -16.79 39.08
CA PHE A 369 31.11 -17.95 38.91
C PHE A 369 30.87 -19.06 39.94
N ASP A 370 30.44 -18.74 41.16
CA ASP A 370 30.14 -19.74 42.19
C ASP A 370 28.93 -20.60 41.83
N THR A 371 28.03 -20.10 40.97
CA THR A 371 26.93 -20.89 40.39
C THR A 371 27.37 -21.94 39.37
N LEU A 372 28.65 -21.95 38.96
CA LEU A 372 29.21 -22.93 38.01
C LEU A 372 29.71 -24.20 38.74
N SER A 373 29.51 -25.36 38.11
CA SER A 373 30.00 -26.67 38.63
C SER A 373 31.53 -26.79 38.54
N GLU A 374 32.14 -27.56 39.44
CA GLU A 374 33.61 -27.63 39.62
C GLU A 374 34.41 -28.02 38.37
N ASN A 375 33.80 -28.75 37.44
CA ASN A 375 34.43 -29.26 36.20
C ASN A 375 34.03 -28.48 34.94
N SER A 376 33.29 -27.37 35.05
CA SER A 376 32.88 -26.59 33.88
C SER A 376 33.99 -25.65 33.39
N GLU A 377 34.23 -25.67 32.08
CA GLU A 377 35.19 -24.80 31.39
C GLU A 377 34.44 -23.72 30.64
N VAL A 378 34.70 -22.45 30.96
CA VAL A 378 34.09 -21.29 30.28
C VAL A 378 35.16 -20.54 29.49
N VAL A 379 34.84 -20.21 28.25
CA VAL A 379 35.72 -19.45 27.34
C VAL A 379 35.40 -17.97 27.48
N PHE A 380 36.40 -17.16 27.86
CA PHE A 380 36.29 -15.71 27.87
C PHE A 380 37.13 -15.09 26.79
N THR A 381 36.58 -14.06 26.17
CA THR A 381 37.19 -13.32 25.06
C THR A 381 37.31 -11.86 25.43
N ASN A 382 38.31 -11.20 24.86
CA ASN A 382 38.51 -9.77 25.09
C ASN A 382 37.33 -8.98 24.50
N GLY A 383 36.66 -8.14 25.30
CA GLY A 383 35.48 -7.36 24.87
C GLY A 383 34.12 -8.07 25.02
N MET A 384 34.08 -9.26 25.64
CA MET A 384 32.82 -9.99 25.89
C MET A 384 31.92 -9.23 26.87
N LYS A 385 30.64 -9.06 26.50
CA LYS A 385 29.58 -8.50 27.35
C LYS A 385 28.90 -9.60 28.16
N LEU A 386 28.79 -9.41 29.47
CA LEU A 386 28.10 -10.32 30.38
C LEU A 386 27.00 -9.58 31.16
N PRO A 387 25.78 -10.12 31.22
CA PRO A 387 24.76 -9.69 32.17
C PRO A 387 25.03 -10.35 33.53
N LEU A 388 25.33 -9.56 34.56
CA LEU A 388 25.41 -10.02 35.94
C LEU A 388 24.10 -9.76 36.70
N PRO A 389 23.57 -10.74 37.46
CA PRO A 389 22.45 -10.50 38.35
C PRO A 389 22.90 -9.62 39.53
N SER A 390 22.26 -8.45 39.68
CA SER A 390 22.46 -7.55 40.81
C SER A 390 21.14 -7.27 41.52
N ILE A 391 21.23 -6.75 42.76
CA ILE A 391 20.08 -6.52 43.65
C ILE A 391 19.02 -5.56 43.03
N ASN A 392 19.40 -4.72 42.05
CA ASN A 392 18.52 -3.73 41.39
C ASN A 392 18.37 -3.93 39.86
N GLY A 393 18.61 -5.14 39.32
CA GLY A 393 18.49 -5.45 37.89
C GLY A 393 19.77 -6.04 37.27
N ASN A 394 19.74 -6.35 35.98
CA ASN A 394 20.89 -6.93 35.27
C ASN A 394 21.92 -5.85 34.94
N LEU A 395 23.13 -5.94 35.49
CA LEU A 395 24.26 -5.06 35.16
C LEU A 395 25.03 -5.64 33.97
N ASN A 396 25.20 -4.85 32.91
CA ASN A 396 25.98 -5.26 31.73
C ASN A 396 27.43 -4.82 31.86
N ILE A 397 28.34 -5.79 31.83
CA ILE A 397 29.77 -5.60 32.02
C ILE A 397 30.53 -6.05 30.78
N THR A 398 31.64 -5.40 30.46
CA THR A 398 32.63 -5.87 29.48
C THR A 398 33.89 -6.40 30.16
N ILE A 399 34.37 -7.57 29.73
CA ILE A 399 35.60 -8.18 30.21
C ILE A 399 36.78 -7.83 29.30
N PHE A 400 37.89 -7.41 29.90
CA PHE A 400 39.19 -7.27 29.24
C PHE A 400 40.24 -8.18 29.88
N LEU A 401 41.03 -8.88 29.06
CA LEU A 401 42.00 -9.89 29.49
C LEU A 401 43.42 -9.32 29.49
N GLY A 402 44.11 -9.33 30.64
CA GLY A 402 45.49 -8.84 30.79
C GLY A 402 46.56 -9.93 30.68
N VAL A 403 47.61 -9.70 29.88
CA VAL A 403 48.72 -10.64 29.64
C VAL A 403 49.97 -10.25 30.43
N LYS A 404 50.72 -11.23 30.96
CA LYS A 404 52.09 -11.02 31.47
C LYS A 404 53.03 -10.75 30.30
N THR A 405 53.49 -9.52 30.13
CA THR A 405 54.65 -9.23 29.28
C THR A 405 55.92 -9.66 30.01
N VAL A 406 56.69 -10.56 29.41
CA VAL A 406 58.06 -10.83 29.83
C VAL A 406 58.89 -9.60 29.47
N ASN A 407 59.41 -8.92 30.50
CA ASN A 407 60.43 -7.87 30.50
C ASN A 407 60.72 -7.17 29.16
N ASN A 408 60.28 -5.92 29.05
CA ASN A 408 61.17 -4.83 28.61
C ASN A 408 60.78 -3.56 29.36
N GLN A 409 61.73 -3.08 30.16
CA GLN A 409 61.63 -1.82 30.89
C GLN A 409 61.67 -0.64 29.92
N ASN A 410 60.99 0.43 30.32
CA ASN A 410 61.00 1.79 29.77
C ASN A 410 60.06 2.04 28.57
N ASP A 411 58.78 2.26 28.87
CA ASP A 411 58.15 3.50 28.39
C ASP A 411 56.94 3.91 29.26
N GLY A 412 57.00 5.13 29.79
CA GLY A 412 55.98 5.74 30.65
C GLY A 412 54.81 6.31 29.84
N ARG A 413 54.16 5.48 29.03
CA ARG A 413 52.88 5.80 28.36
C ARG A 413 51.90 4.68 28.64
N HIS A 414 50.75 5.03 29.24
CA HIS A 414 49.64 4.10 29.45
C HIS A 414 49.39 3.26 28.19
N GLY A 415 49.67 1.96 28.30
CA GLY A 415 49.72 1.04 27.17
C GLY A 415 48.38 0.93 26.46
N LYS A 416 48.39 1.13 25.14
CA LYS A 416 47.36 0.62 24.23
C LYS A 416 47.36 -0.92 24.32
N PHE A 417 46.58 -1.48 25.23
CA PHE A 417 46.33 -2.91 25.32
C PHE A 417 45.07 -3.27 24.53
N ASP A 418 45.17 -3.31 23.20
CA ASP A 418 44.08 -3.82 22.34
C ASP A 418 44.64 -4.85 21.36
N PHE A 419 44.88 -6.07 21.85
CA PHE A 419 44.94 -7.24 20.98
C PHE A 419 43.52 -7.82 20.88
N PRO A 420 42.82 -7.68 19.73
CA PRO A 420 41.42 -8.10 19.59
C PRO A 420 41.23 -9.63 19.50
N GLU A 421 42.29 -10.41 19.25
CA GLU A 421 42.21 -11.87 19.03
C GLU A 421 42.76 -12.69 20.22
N MET A 422 42.38 -12.35 21.45
CA MET A 422 42.77 -13.11 22.66
C MET A 422 41.58 -13.80 23.32
N PHE A 423 41.74 -15.09 23.63
CA PHE A 423 40.78 -15.86 24.44
C PHE A 423 41.48 -16.72 25.51
N THR A 424 40.75 -17.03 26.57
CA THR A 424 41.24 -17.79 27.72
C THR A 424 40.19 -18.81 28.15
N ILE A 425 40.62 -19.98 28.60
CA ILE A 425 39.73 -21.03 29.14
C ILE A 425 39.89 -21.02 30.66
N LEU A 426 38.82 -20.65 31.36
CA LEU A 426 38.80 -20.54 32.82
C LEU A 426 38.05 -21.72 33.44
N THR A 427 38.65 -22.26 34.51
CA THR A 427 38.09 -23.28 35.40
C THR A 427 38.04 -22.70 36.82
N LYS A 428 37.12 -23.16 37.67
CA LYS A 428 36.93 -22.68 39.05
C LYS A 428 38.25 -22.58 39.87
N LYS A 429 39.14 -23.58 39.73
CA LYS A 429 40.46 -23.61 40.39
C LYS A 429 41.46 -22.56 39.90
N LYS A 430 41.38 -22.15 38.63
CA LYS A 430 42.27 -21.14 38.02
C LYS A 430 41.84 -19.71 38.38
N LEU A 431 40.53 -19.47 38.53
CA LEU A 431 39.98 -18.15 38.89
C LEU A 431 40.35 -17.71 40.31
N GLN A 432 40.44 -18.65 41.26
CA GLN A 432 40.85 -18.35 42.64
C GLN A 432 42.25 -17.71 42.72
N ASN A 433 43.10 -17.94 41.71
CA ASN A 433 44.48 -17.45 41.65
C ASN A 433 44.66 -16.20 40.77
N THR A 434 43.59 -15.66 40.16
CA THR A 434 43.66 -14.48 39.26
C THR A 434 43.22 -13.20 39.97
N LYS A 435 43.93 -12.09 39.77
CA LYS A 435 43.54 -10.77 40.29
C LYS A 435 42.45 -10.15 39.39
N ILE A 436 41.38 -9.61 39.99
CA ILE A 436 40.26 -8.95 39.30
C ILE A 436 40.30 -7.46 39.63
N GLU A 437 40.34 -6.61 38.61
CA GLU A 437 40.39 -5.15 38.72
C GLU A 437 39.16 -4.54 38.02
N VAL A 438 38.65 -3.41 38.54
CA VAL A 438 37.53 -2.67 37.93
C VAL A 438 38.09 -1.43 37.22
N GLY A 439 37.86 -1.32 35.91
CA GLY A 439 38.26 -0.17 35.09
C GLY A 439 37.15 0.88 34.94
N ASP A 440 37.46 1.98 34.26
CA ASP A 440 36.52 3.08 34.03
C ASP A 440 35.29 2.68 33.18
N ASN A 441 34.15 3.32 33.42
CA ASN A 441 32.88 3.04 32.74
C ASN A 441 32.94 3.41 31.25
N ILE A 442 32.30 2.59 30.41
CA ILE A 442 32.19 2.85 28.96
C ILE A 442 30.85 3.52 28.66
N PRO A 443 30.82 4.73 28.06
CA PRO A 443 29.59 5.39 27.64
C PRO A 443 29.01 4.74 26.38
N ILE A 444 27.68 4.56 26.35
CA ILE A 444 26.96 4.06 25.17
C ILE A 444 26.70 5.25 24.20
N PRO A 445 27.12 5.19 22.92
CA PRO A 445 26.69 6.17 21.92
C PRO A 445 25.18 6.03 21.64
N PRO A 446 24.45 7.12 21.31
CA PRO A 446 23.03 7.01 20.94
C PRO A 446 22.92 6.13 19.70
N ASP A 447 22.35 4.94 19.86
CA ASP A 447 22.23 3.96 18.79
C ASP A 447 21.32 4.51 17.68
N ASN A 448 21.90 4.81 16.52
CA ASN A 448 21.19 4.98 15.25
C ASN A 448 20.75 3.61 14.69
N ARG A 449 20.26 2.71 15.55
CA ARG A 449 19.50 1.56 15.06
C ARG A 449 18.17 2.15 14.61
N PRO A 450 17.78 2.07 13.32
CA PRO A 450 16.37 2.22 13.02
C PRO A 450 15.68 1.20 13.90
N LEU A 451 14.61 1.62 14.58
CA LEU A 451 13.63 0.72 15.16
C LEU A 451 13.12 -0.15 14.00
N LYS A 452 13.88 -1.18 13.59
CA LYS A 452 13.34 -2.37 12.94
C LYS A 452 12.47 -2.95 14.04
N GLN A 453 11.24 -2.45 14.11
CA GLN A 453 10.21 -2.88 15.03
C GLN A 453 10.26 -4.40 15.00
N SER A 454 10.80 -5.00 16.06
CA SER A 454 10.63 -6.41 16.28
C SER A 454 9.14 -6.64 16.22
N ILE A 455 8.71 -7.56 15.37
CA ILE A 455 7.32 -7.99 15.14
C ILE A 455 6.64 -8.49 16.47
N GLN A 456 7.33 -8.37 17.60
CA GLN A 456 6.94 -8.80 18.94
C GLN A 456 5.93 -7.87 19.64
N ASP A 457 5.66 -6.67 19.12
CA ASP A 457 4.66 -5.78 19.71
C ASP A 457 3.23 -6.22 19.27
N HIS A 458 2.68 -7.16 20.03
CA HIS A 458 1.28 -7.64 20.03
C HIS A 458 0.78 -8.31 18.75
N LEU A 459 1.06 -9.62 18.60
CA LEU A 459 0.37 -10.44 17.60
C LEU A 459 -1.14 -10.48 17.92
N PRO A 460 -2.03 -10.06 17.00
CA PRO A 460 -3.47 -10.15 17.23
C PRO A 460 -3.91 -11.62 17.24
N LYS A 461 -4.69 -12.00 18.25
CA LYS A 461 -5.34 -13.32 18.29
C LYS A 461 -6.41 -13.37 17.22
N LEU A 462 -6.18 -14.15 16.17
CA LEU A 462 -7.13 -14.33 15.07
C LEU A 462 -8.14 -15.43 15.42
N ALA A 463 -9.39 -15.24 14.99
CA ALA A 463 -10.49 -16.19 15.15
C ALA A 463 -11.41 -16.13 13.90
N GLY A 464 -12.22 -17.17 13.65
CA GLY A 464 -13.09 -17.25 12.47
C GLY A 464 -12.41 -17.64 11.13
N VAL A 465 -11.07 -17.59 11.04
CA VAL A 465 -10.34 -17.75 9.76
C VAL A 465 -9.35 -18.92 9.80
N SER A 466 -9.54 -19.88 10.70
CA SER A 466 -8.62 -21.01 10.95
C SER A 466 -8.42 -21.89 9.72
N ASN A 467 -9.51 -22.24 9.01
CA ASN A 467 -9.45 -23.08 7.81
C ASN A 467 -8.64 -22.42 6.69
N LEU A 468 -8.87 -21.13 6.43
CA LEU A 468 -8.15 -20.36 5.42
C LEU A 468 -6.66 -20.24 5.79
N ILE A 469 -6.35 -19.92 7.05
CA ILE A 469 -4.96 -19.87 7.53
C ILE A 469 -4.25 -21.21 7.31
N GLN A 470 -4.90 -22.33 7.61
CA GLN A 470 -4.32 -23.65 7.41
C GLN A 470 -4.05 -23.96 5.92
N GLN A 471 -4.96 -23.57 5.03
CA GLN A 471 -4.79 -23.71 3.58
C GLN A 471 -3.61 -22.87 3.08
N LEU A 472 -3.57 -21.58 3.44
CA LEU A 472 -2.53 -20.65 3.01
C LEU A 472 -1.15 -21.02 3.57
N GLU A 473 -1.07 -21.42 4.84
CA GLU A 473 0.15 -21.94 5.43
C GLU A 473 0.60 -23.22 4.74
N GLY A 474 -0.33 -24.14 4.43
CA GLY A 474 -0.06 -25.37 3.69
C GLY A 474 0.55 -25.09 2.31
N TYR A 475 -0.01 -24.12 1.60
CA TYR A 475 0.51 -23.67 0.32
C TYR A 475 1.92 -23.07 0.44
N LEU A 476 2.12 -22.09 1.34
CA LEU A 476 3.43 -21.46 1.53
C LEU A 476 4.50 -22.45 2.01
N ARG A 477 4.14 -23.41 2.88
CA ARG A 477 5.02 -24.53 3.27
C ARG A 477 5.41 -25.39 2.07
N SER A 478 4.48 -25.64 1.15
CA SER A 478 4.77 -26.42 -0.06
C SER A 478 5.76 -25.67 -0.99
N CYS A 479 5.62 -24.34 -1.10
CA CYS A 479 6.50 -23.50 -1.90
C CYS A 479 7.93 -23.45 -1.34
N LEU A 480 8.08 -23.40 -0.02
CA LEU A 480 9.38 -23.21 0.66
C LEU A 480 10.08 -24.53 1.05
N GLY A 481 9.32 -25.52 1.51
CA GLY A 481 9.85 -26.67 2.25
C GLY A 481 10.34 -27.85 1.42
N LYS A 482 9.89 -28.03 0.17
CA LYS A 482 10.15 -29.26 -0.61
C LYS A 482 10.83 -29.01 -1.96
N VAL A 483 11.89 -28.21 -1.98
CA VAL A 483 12.66 -27.90 -3.20
C VAL A 483 13.17 -29.15 -3.95
N PRO A 484 13.68 -30.22 -3.30
CA PRO A 484 14.12 -31.42 -4.02
C PRO A 484 12.95 -32.13 -4.71
N LEU A 485 11.79 -32.20 -4.05
CA LEU A 485 10.58 -32.79 -4.60
C LEU A 485 10.04 -31.95 -5.76
N ARG A 486 10.04 -30.61 -5.62
CA ARG A 486 9.63 -29.69 -6.68
C ARG A 486 10.50 -29.81 -7.93
N ASN A 487 11.82 -29.87 -7.74
CA ASN A 487 12.77 -30.07 -8.82
C ASN A 487 12.59 -31.45 -9.49
N ALA A 488 12.27 -32.48 -8.70
CA ALA A 488 11.95 -33.81 -9.22
C ALA A 488 10.62 -33.83 -10.01
N LEU A 489 9.62 -33.07 -9.58
CA LEU A 489 8.30 -32.96 -10.22
C LEU A 489 8.24 -31.95 -11.37
N ARG A 490 9.31 -31.17 -11.61
CA ARG A 490 9.36 -30.08 -12.62
C ARG A 490 8.23 -29.05 -12.51
N VAL A 491 7.69 -28.85 -11.31
CA VAL A 491 6.67 -27.82 -11.06
C VAL A 491 7.39 -26.46 -10.97
N PRO A 492 6.92 -25.41 -11.69
CA PRO A 492 7.53 -24.09 -11.60
C PRO A 492 7.56 -23.61 -10.15
N GLY A 493 8.73 -23.11 -9.72
CA GLY A 493 8.95 -22.62 -8.36
C GLY A 493 8.37 -21.24 -8.06
N MET A 494 7.71 -20.62 -9.04
CA MET A 494 7.03 -19.34 -8.89
C MET A 494 5.62 -19.59 -8.39
N GLY A 495 5.38 -19.19 -7.14
CA GLY A 495 4.03 -19.12 -6.62
C GLY A 495 3.93 -18.02 -5.60
N GLY A 496 3.56 -16.83 -6.05
CA GLY A 496 3.12 -15.77 -5.16
C GLY A 496 1.73 -16.08 -4.63
N LEU A 497 1.47 -15.71 -3.38
CA LEU A 497 0.14 -15.73 -2.78
C LEU A 497 -0.43 -14.31 -2.80
N LEU A 498 -1.67 -14.15 -3.26
CA LEU A 498 -2.41 -12.90 -3.18
C LEU A 498 -3.64 -13.06 -2.29
N LEU A 499 -3.74 -12.27 -1.22
CA LEU A 499 -4.91 -12.21 -0.35
C LEU A 499 -5.75 -10.97 -0.68
N CYS A 500 -6.94 -11.21 -1.23
CA CYS A 500 -7.94 -10.20 -1.60
C CYS A 500 -9.02 -10.09 -0.51
N GLY A 501 -9.75 -8.98 -0.47
CA GLY A 501 -10.93 -8.82 0.39
C GLY A 501 -11.30 -7.37 0.64
N GLY A 502 -12.48 -7.14 1.20
CA GLY A 502 -12.96 -5.79 1.55
C GLY A 502 -12.01 -5.03 2.49
N HIS A 503 -12.15 -3.71 2.55
CA HIS A 503 -11.46 -2.91 3.55
C HIS A 503 -11.91 -3.31 4.96
N GLY A 504 -10.97 -3.42 5.90
CA GLY A 504 -11.30 -3.78 7.28
C GLY A 504 -11.61 -5.27 7.52
N SER A 505 -11.48 -6.14 6.52
CA SER A 505 -11.67 -7.59 6.68
C SER A 505 -10.56 -8.27 7.51
N GLY A 506 -9.42 -7.61 7.72
CA GLY A 506 -8.32 -8.13 8.56
C GLY A 506 -7.15 -8.77 7.79
N LYS A 507 -7.06 -8.54 6.47
CA LYS A 507 -6.01 -9.09 5.59
C LYS A 507 -4.58 -8.94 6.14
N THR A 508 -4.20 -7.72 6.53
CA THR A 508 -2.87 -7.42 7.08
C THR A 508 -2.59 -8.20 8.37
N SER A 509 -3.60 -8.36 9.23
CA SER A 509 -3.47 -9.12 10.48
C SER A 509 -3.28 -10.62 10.21
N ILE A 510 -4.04 -11.18 9.27
CA ILE A 510 -3.88 -12.56 8.81
C ILE A 510 -2.48 -12.78 8.23
N ALA A 511 -2.04 -11.86 7.36
CA ALA A 511 -0.75 -11.98 6.71
C ALA A 511 0.43 -11.91 7.70
N LYS A 512 0.36 -11.02 8.69
CA LYS A 512 1.35 -10.93 9.77
C LYS A 512 1.40 -12.19 10.63
N THR A 513 0.25 -12.79 10.94
CA THR A 513 0.22 -14.04 11.72
C THR A 513 0.78 -15.22 10.93
N ILE A 514 0.43 -15.35 9.65
CA ILE A 514 0.98 -16.41 8.77
C ILE A 514 2.50 -16.28 8.64
N THR A 515 3.01 -15.08 8.37
CA THR A 515 4.46 -14.83 8.25
C THR A 515 5.17 -15.10 9.58
N TYR A 516 4.58 -14.71 10.71
CA TYR A 516 5.11 -15.03 12.04
C TYR A 516 5.14 -16.55 12.32
N ASN A 517 4.07 -17.28 12.00
CA ASN A 517 3.99 -18.73 12.17
C ASN A 517 5.02 -19.47 11.30
N LEU A 518 5.21 -19.05 10.05
CA LEU A 518 6.19 -19.63 9.13
C LEU A 518 7.64 -19.32 9.55
N GLY A 519 7.90 -18.19 10.21
CA GLY A 519 9.19 -17.91 10.84
C GLY A 519 9.52 -18.87 11.99
N ARG A 520 8.50 -19.45 12.64
CA ARG A 520 8.62 -20.38 13.78
C ARG A 520 8.44 -21.86 13.41
N ASP A 521 8.17 -22.15 12.15
CA ASP A 521 8.01 -23.53 11.72
C ASP A 521 9.39 -24.14 11.46
N LEU A 522 9.71 -25.23 12.17
CA LEU A 522 10.99 -25.93 12.08
C LEU A 522 11.27 -26.47 10.66
N GLN A 523 10.21 -26.68 9.86
CA GLN A 523 10.37 -27.18 8.49
C GLN A 523 10.77 -26.09 7.48
N THR A 524 10.45 -24.82 7.74
CA THR A 524 10.65 -23.73 6.77
C THR A 524 11.64 -22.66 7.26
N LEU A 525 11.59 -22.28 8.54
CA LEU A 525 12.45 -21.26 9.17
C LEU A 525 12.64 -20.02 8.29
N ALA A 526 11.53 -19.51 7.74
CA ALA A 526 11.56 -18.46 6.73
C ALA A 526 11.90 -17.09 7.33
N TYR A 527 12.83 -16.36 6.70
CA TYR A 527 13.07 -14.95 7.03
C TYR A 527 11.93 -14.11 6.44
N CYS A 528 11.20 -13.37 7.27
CA CYS A 528 10.04 -12.60 6.83
C CYS A 528 10.38 -11.11 6.74
N LEU A 529 10.23 -10.53 5.55
CA LEU A 529 10.34 -9.09 5.30
C LEU A 529 8.95 -8.52 5.06
N VAL A 530 8.56 -7.52 5.87
CA VAL A 530 7.28 -6.82 5.71
C VAL A 530 7.53 -5.48 5.05
N VAL A 531 6.88 -5.25 3.92
CA VAL A 531 6.97 -4.01 3.12
C VAL A 531 5.59 -3.38 3.07
N ARG A 532 5.46 -2.17 3.62
CA ARG A 532 4.25 -1.35 3.49
C ARG A 532 4.30 -0.60 2.18
N CYS A 533 3.48 -0.99 1.21
CA CYS A 533 3.49 -0.38 -0.12
C CYS A 533 3.06 1.09 -0.11
N THR A 534 2.31 1.51 0.93
CA THR A 534 1.90 2.90 1.15
C THR A 534 3.05 3.89 1.27
N GLU A 535 4.21 3.46 1.78
CA GLU A 535 5.38 4.33 1.94
C GLU A 535 6.14 4.53 0.62
N LEU A 536 5.88 3.69 -0.38
CA LEU A 536 6.57 3.68 -1.68
C LEU A 536 5.79 4.40 -2.78
N THR A 537 4.54 4.78 -2.55
CA THR A 537 3.65 5.37 -3.57
C THR A 537 4.07 6.78 -3.99
N GLU A 538 4.59 7.59 -3.06
CA GLU A 538 4.97 8.99 -3.31
C GLU A 538 6.36 9.15 -3.96
N GLU A 539 7.11 8.06 -4.13
CA GLU A 539 8.49 8.10 -4.59
C GLU A 539 8.67 7.97 -6.11
N ARG A 540 9.81 8.43 -6.62
CA ARG A 540 10.20 8.31 -8.03
C ARG A 540 10.41 6.84 -8.41
N ILE A 541 10.08 6.48 -9.65
CA ILE A 541 10.17 5.09 -10.16
C ILE A 541 11.58 4.50 -9.99
N SER A 542 12.63 5.29 -10.22
CA SER A 542 14.03 4.85 -10.03
C SER A 542 14.32 4.49 -8.57
N SER A 543 13.88 5.33 -7.63
CA SER A 543 14.06 5.10 -6.20
C SER A 543 13.28 3.88 -5.71
N VAL A 544 12.04 3.70 -6.19
CA VAL A 544 11.22 2.51 -5.88
C VAL A 544 11.90 1.26 -6.41
N ARG A 545 12.43 1.29 -7.64
CA ARG A 545 13.18 0.18 -8.23
C ARG A 545 14.42 -0.17 -7.41
N ASP A 546 15.22 0.82 -7.01
CA ASP A 546 16.43 0.61 -6.21
C ASP A 546 16.09 0.02 -4.83
N LYS A 547 15.01 0.50 -4.19
CA LYS A 547 14.52 -0.06 -2.92
C LYS A 547 14.01 -1.49 -3.08
N LEU A 548 13.22 -1.78 -4.12
CA LEU A 548 12.77 -3.14 -4.41
C LEU A 548 13.97 -4.07 -4.62
N GLN A 549 14.96 -3.63 -5.40
CA GLN A 549 16.19 -4.40 -5.62
C GLN A 549 16.91 -4.70 -4.30
N GLN A 550 17.10 -3.68 -3.44
CA GLN A 550 17.71 -3.87 -2.12
C GLN A 550 16.91 -4.85 -1.23
N LEU A 551 15.57 -4.78 -1.26
CA LEU A 551 14.71 -5.68 -0.49
C LEU A 551 14.82 -7.14 -0.96
N PHE A 552 14.84 -7.36 -2.27
CA PHE A 552 15.03 -8.70 -2.84
C PHE A 552 16.45 -9.24 -2.62
N ASP A 553 17.47 -8.38 -2.64
CA ASP A 553 18.85 -8.77 -2.35
C ASP A 553 19.03 -9.16 -0.86
N ASP A 554 18.38 -8.44 0.06
CA ASP A 554 18.32 -8.80 1.49
C ASP A 554 17.59 -10.13 1.70
N ALA A 555 16.43 -10.32 1.04
CA ALA A 555 15.70 -11.58 1.06
C ALA A 555 16.54 -12.76 0.52
N ALA A 556 17.25 -12.55 -0.58
CA ALA A 556 18.13 -13.54 -1.19
C ALA A 556 19.28 -13.95 -0.26
N TRP A 557 19.84 -12.99 0.47
CA TRP A 557 20.89 -13.24 1.48
C TRP A 557 20.39 -14.14 2.61
N HIS A 558 19.16 -13.92 3.07
CA HIS A 558 18.54 -14.65 4.18
C HIS A 558 17.68 -15.85 3.74
N ALA A 559 17.81 -16.34 2.50
CA ALA A 559 16.98 -17.42 1.98
C ALA A 559 17.08 -18.72 2.83
N PRO A 560 15.98 -19.46 3.09
CA PRO A 560 14.61 -19.23 2.63
C PRO A 560 13.95 -18.01 3.27
N SER A 561 13.23 -17.22 2.46
CA SER A 561 12.60 -15.96 2.89
C SER A 561 11.22 -15.75 2.26
N ILE A 562 10.34 -15.04 2.97
CA ILE A 562 9.04 -14.57 2.49
C ILE A 562 9.06 -13.05 2.47
N ILE A 563 8.65 -12.46 1.35
CA ILE A 563 8.47 -11.01 1.24
C ILE A 563 6.97 -10.74 1.25
N PHE A 564 6.50 -10.05 2.28
CA PHE A 564 5.12 -9.64 2.45
C PHE A 564 4.92 -8.19 2.00
N PHE A 565 4.16 -7.98 0.93
CA PHE A 565 3.73 -6.67 0.42
C PHE A 565 2.32 -6.35 0.92
N ASP A 566 2.21 -5.36 1.80
CA ASP A 566 0.95 -4.88 2.36
C ASP A 566 0.34 -3.80 1.44
N ASP A 567 -0.94 -3.93 1.07
CA ASP A 567 -1.67 -3.03 0.15
C ASP A 567 -0.96 -2.80 -1.20
N LEU A 568 -0.69 -3.87 -1.95
CA LEU A 568 0.01 -3.81 -3.24
C LEU A 568 -0.74 -2.99 -4.31
N ASP A 569 -2.07 -2.98 -4.23
CA ASP A 569 -2.98 -2.20 -5.07
C ASP A 569 -2.69 -0.69 -5.03
N ARG A 570 -2.16 -0.16 -3.92
CA ARG A 570 -1.77 1.25 -3.82
C ARG A 570 -0.49 1.59 -4.59
N LEU A 571 0.44 0.64 -4.70
CA LEU A 571 1.69 0.82 -5.45
C LEU A 571 1.49 0.56 -6.95
N ILE A 572 0.71 -0.47 -7.28
CA ILE A 572 0.47 -0.92 -8.65
C ILE A 572 -1.03 -1.08 -8.90
N PRO A 573 -1.78 0.04 -8.98
CA PRO A 573 -3.22 0.01 -9.23
C PRO A 573 -3.56 -0.48 -10.64
N ALA A 574 -4.80 -0.92 -10.81
CA ALA A 574 -5.37 -1.25 -12.12
C ALA A 574 -5.34 -0.05 -13.08
N GLU A 575 -5.08 -0.33 -14.36
CA GLU A 575 -5.11 0.67 -15.42
C GLU A 575 -6.54 1.21 -15.56
N VAL A 576 -6.69 2.53 -15.42
CA VAL A 576 -7.93 3.24 -15.71
C VAL A 576 -7.69 4.05 -16.97
N GLU A 577 -8.59 3.97 -17.95
CA GLU A 577 -8.45 4.54 -19.30
C GLU A 577 -8.17 6.06 -19.37
N HIS A 578 -8.22 6.78 -18.24
CA HIS A 578 -8.13 8.25 -18.15
C HIS A 578 -7.05 8.79 -17.20
N ILE A 579 -6.18 7.93 -16.67
CA ILE A 579 -5.00 8.33 -15.89
C ILE A 579 -3.76 7.90 -16.69
N ASP A 580 -2.69 8.70 -16.65
CA ASP A 580 -1.39 8.36 -17.24
C ASP A 580 -0.86 7.03 -16.66
N SER A 581 -1.28 5.93 -17.27
CA SER A 581 -1.04 4.55 -16.81
C SER A 581 0.40 4.11 -17.08
N PHE A 582 1.19 4.92 -17.77
CA PHE A 582 2.58 4.63 -18.13
C PHE A 582 3.46 4.38 -16.89
N ARG A 583 3.29 5.17 -15.81
CA ARG A 583 4.04 4.97 -14.56
C ARG A 583 3.73 3.60 -13.94
N PHE A 584 2.46 3.25 -13.83
CA PHE A 584 2.03 2.01 -13.18
C PHE A 584 2.39 0.77 -14.02
N ARG A 585 2.28 0.87 -15.35
CA ARG A 585 2.76 -0.17 -16.26
C ARG A 585 4.26 -0.38 -16.12
N GLN A 586 5.07 0.68 -16.16
CA GLN A 586 6.52 0.58 -16.00
C GLN A 586 6.92 0.00 -14.63
N LEU A 587 6.22 0.39 -13.56
CA LEU A 587 6.42 -0.18 -12.22
C LEU A 587 6.04 -1.66 -12.17
N SER A 588 4.92 -2.06 -12.80
CA SER A 588 4.49 -3.46 -12.86
C SER A 588 5.48 -4.35 -13.60
N GLU A 589 6.03 -3.87 -14.74
CA GLU A 589 7.05 -4.57 -15.51
C GLU A 589 8.37 -4.68 -14.73
N CYS A 590 8.79 -3.59 -14.06
CA CYS A 590 9.99 -3.59 -13.22
C CYS A 590 9.86 -4.55 -12.04
N PHE A 591 8.72 -4.52 -11.35
CA PHE A 591 8.43 -5.40 -10.22
C PHE A 591 8.45 -6.87 -10.65
N PHE A 592 7.74 -7.21 -11.73
CA PHE A 592 7.72 -8.55 -12.29
C PHE A 592 9.12 -9.04 -12.68
N HIS A 593 9.91 -8.20 -13.36
CA HIS A 593 11.25 -8.59 -13.78
C HIS A 593 12.19 -8.89 -12.60
N ILE A 594 12.16 -8.05 -11.55
CA ILE A 594 12.98 -8.25 -10.34
C ILE A 594 12.50 -9.50 -9.59
N ALA A 595 11.19 -9.62 -9.37
CA ALA A 595 10.57 -10.73 -8.67
C ALA A 595 10.90 -12.09 -9.33
N THR A 596 10.64 -12.21 -10.64
CA THR A 596 10.88 -13.45 -11.39
C THR A 596 12.36 -13.83 -11.36
N LYS A 597 13.26 -12.88 -11.64
CA LYS A 597 14.71 -13.11 -11.62
C LYS A 597 15.23 -13.61 -10.28
N MET A 598 14.67 -13.11 -9.16
CA MET A 598 15.15 -13.46 -7.83
C MET A 598 14.49 -14.72 -7.27
N CYS A 599 13.19 -14.92 -7.50
CA CYS A 599 12.46 -16.12 -7.07
C CYS A 599 12.90 -17.39 -7.83
N GLU A 600 13.39 -17.27 -9.06
CA GLU A 600 13.99 -18.42 -9.79
C GLU A 600 15.35 -18.83 -9.22
N ARG A 601 16.16 -17.85 -8.79
CA ARG A 601 17.54 -18.09 -8.33
C ARG A 601 17.63 -18.46 -6.86
N HIS A 602 16.78 -17.87 -6.03
CA HIS A 602 16.80 -17.98 -4.58
C HIS A 602 15.48 -18.55 -4.05
N ARG A 603 15.50 -19.10 -2.83
CA ARG A 603 14.30 -19.65 -2.18
C ARG A 603 13.46 -18.52 -1.57
N ILE A 604 12.83 -17.73 -2.43
CA ILE A 604 12.01 -16.57 -2.05
C ILE A 604 10.57 -16.80 -2.50
N THR A 605 9.61 -16.50 -1.64
CA THR A 605 8.19 -16.51 -1.96
C THR A 605 7.58 -15.13 -1.68
N ILE A 606 6.68 -14.70 -2.55
CA ILE A 606 6.01 -13.39 -2.45
C ILE A 606 4.63 -13.61 -1.87
N PHE A 607 4.27 -12.80 -0.88
CA PHE A 607 2.93 -12.74 -0.34
C PHE A 607 2.43 -11.30 -0.44
N ALA A 608 1.31 -11.07 -1.10
CA ALA A 608 0.74 -9.74 -1.27
C ALA A 608 -0.68 -9.67 -0.74
N THR A 609 -1.10 -8.48 -0.32
CA THR A 609 -2.50 -8.17 -0.01
C THR A 609 -3.03 -7.08 -0.94
N ALA A 610 -4.31 -7.18 -1.30
CA ALA A 610 -5.02 -6.19 -2.11
C ALA A 610 -6.51 -6.14 -1.74
N GLN A 611 -7.23 -5.11 -2.19
CA GLN A 611 -8.66 -5.02 -1.98
C GLN A 611 -9.43 -6.04 -2.85
N GLN A 612 -9.23 -6.00 -4.16
CA GLN A 612 -9.87 -6.91 -5.11
C GLN A 612 -8.85 -7.38 -6.15
N GLN A 613 -9.08 -8.52 -6.80
CA GLN A 613 -8.25 -8.95 -7.91
C GLN A 613 -8.23 -7.91 -9.05
N SER A 614 -9.38 -7.29 -9.34
CA SER A 614 -9.51 -6.21 -10.33
C SER A 614 -8.81 -4.89 -9.95
N SER A 615 -8.41 -4.72 -8.68
CA SER A 615 -7.75 -3.48 -8.21
C SER A 615 -6.27 -3.42 -8.55
N ILE A 616 -5.66 -4.56 -8.87
CA ILE A 616 -4.25 -4.67 -9.25
C ILE A 616 -4.13 -4.58 -10.78
N HIS A 617 -3.00 -4.07 -11.24
CA HIS A 617 -2.66 -4.06 -12.65
C HIS A 617 -2.74 -5.47 -13.29
N SER A 618 -3.51 -5.58 -14.38
CA SER A 618 -3.83 -6.83 -15.08
C SER A 618 -2.58 -7.66 -15.44
N PHE A 619 -1.49 -6.99 -15.85
CA PHE A 619 -0.20 -7.63 -16.16
C PHE A 619 0.32 -8.56 -15.05
N LEU A 620 0.19 -8.22 -13.77
CA LEU A 620 0.70 -9.07 -12.68
C LEU A 620 -0.12 -10.35 -12.49
N ILE A 621 -1.40 -10.30 -12.85
CA ILE A 621 -2.32 -11.44 -12.79
C ILE A 621 -2.12 -12.32 -14.02
N THR A 622 -2.07 -11.73 -15.22
CA THR A 622 -1.86 -12.46 -16.49
C THR A 622 -0.47 -13.10 -16.57
N SER A 623 0.54 -12.50 -15.93
CA SER A 623 1.90 -13.05 -15.88
C SER A 623 2.07 -14.23 -14.91
N HIS A 624 1.00 -14.65 -14.22
CA HIS A 624 0.99 -15.75 -13.26
C HIS A 624 2.02 -15.60 -12.12
N LEU A 625 2.37 -14.35 -11.76
CA LEU A 625 3.23 -14.09 -10.59
C LEU A 625 2.56 -14.59 -9.31
N PHE A 626 1.24 -14.36 -9.20
CA PHE A 626 0.39 -14.88 -8.14
C PHE A 626 -0.37 -16.09 -8.65
N SER A 627 0.03 -17.28 -8.22
CA SER A 627 -0.60 -18.53 -8.64
C SER A 627 -1.75 -18.96 -7.74
N GLU A 628 -1.74 -18.53 -6.47
CA GLU A 628 -2.87 -18.70 -5.56
C GLU A 628 -3.45 -17.33 -5.21
N ILE A 629 -4.76 -17.19 -5.41
CA ILE A 629 -5.53 -16.00 -5.07
C ILE A 629 -6.59 -16.43 -4.07
N ALA A 630 -6.51 -15.92 -2.85
CA ALA A 630 -7.49 -16.18 -1.80
C ALA A 630 -8.34 -14.93 -1.58
N GLN A 631 -9.66 -15.06 -1.68
CA GLN A 631 -10.60 -13.99 -1.39
C GLN A 631 -11.13 -14.13 0.04
N LEU A 632 -11.07 -13.04 0.80
CA LEU A 632 -11.64 -12.95 2.14
C LEU A 632 -13.00 -12.27 2.07
N ASP A 633 -14.04 -13.09 2.20
CA ASP A 633 -15.43 -12.65 2.21
C ASP A 633 -15.83 -12.05 3.58
N PRO A 634 -16.94 -11.31 3.66
CA PRO A 634 -17.47 -10.84 4.93
C PRO A 634 -17.75 -12.00 5.90
N PRO A 635 -17.42 -11.87 7.19
CA PRO A 635 -17.50 -12.97 8.14
C PRO A 635 -18.95 -13.44 8.35
N THR A 636 -19.13 -14.78 8.39
CA THR A 636 -20.42 -15.41 8.68
C THR A 636 -20.87 -15.17 10.12
N LYS A 637 -22.15 -15.43 10.45
CA LYS A 637 -22.66 -15.25 11.83
C LYS A 637 -21.84 -15.98 12.89
N ALA A 638 -21.36 -17.20 12.58
CA ALA A 638 -20.51 -17.97 13.48
C ALA A 638 -19.11 -17.34 13.62
N GLU A 639 -18.50 -16.95 12.51
CA GLU A 639 -17.18 -16.30 12.50
C GLU A 639 -17.21 -14.94 13.22
N ARG A 640 -18.27 -14.14 13.05
CA ARG A 640 -18.46 -12.88 13.79
C ARG A 640 -18.50 -13.10 15.29
N ARG A 641 -19.17 -14.15 15.76
CA ARG A 641 -19.19 -14.53 17.18
C ARG A 641 -17.77 -14.86 17.67
N GLU A 642 -17.04 -15.69 16.94
CA GLU A 642 -15.67 -16.06 17.30
C GLU A 642 -14.73 -14.84 17.33
N ILE A 643 -14.88 -13.93 16.36
CA ILE A 643 -14.11 -12.68 16.30
C ILE A 643 -14.45 -11.77 17.51
N LEU A 644 -15.73 -11.60 17.84
CA LEU A 644 -16.16 -10.82 19.02
C LEU A 644 -15.57 -11.41 20.31
N GLU A 645 -15.64 -12.73 20.47
CA GLU A 645 -15.08 -13.42 21.62
C GLU A 645 -13.56 -13.22 21.73
N ALA A 646 -12.83 -13.33 20.61
CA ALA A 646 -11.39 -13.09 20.58
C ALA A 646 -10.99 -11.65 20.88
N ILE A 647 -11.75 -10.66 20.38
CA ILE A 647 -11.53 -9.24 20.66
C ILE A 647 -11.81 -8.95 22.14
N MET A 648 -12.91 -9.45 22.69
CA MET A 648 -13.22 -9.26 24.12
C MET A 648 -12.21 -9.96 25.04
N ALA A 649 -11.73 -11.14 24.65
CA ALA A 649 -10.70 -11.87 25.40
C ALA A 649 -9.34 -11.16 25.39
N SER A 650 -9.00 -10.48 24.29
CA SER A 650 -7.77 -9.67 24.19
C SER A 650 -7.93 -8.25 24.77
N GLY A 651 -9.16 -7.82 25.02
CA GLY A 651 -9.50 -6.51 25.57
C GLY A 651 -9.22 -6.37 27.07
N PRO A 652 -9.59 -5.21 27.65
CA PRO A 652 -9.41 -4.94 29.08
C PRO A 652 -10.21 -5.92 29.95
N ILE A 653 -9.82 -6.07 31.23
CA ILE A 653 -10.39 -7.01 32.21
C ILE A 653 -11.93 -6.94 32.26
N LEU A 654 -12.50 -5.73 32.06
CA LEU A 654 -13.94 -5.51 31.97
C LEU A 654 -14.59 -6.30 30.83
N ALA A 655 -13.99 -6.32 29.65
CA ALA A 655 -14.49 -7.10 28.52
C ALA A 655 -14.32 -8.61 28.76
N GLN A 656 -13.20 -9.04 29.33
CA GLN A 656 -12.90 -10.45 29.62
C GLN A 656 -13.91 -11.07 30.60
N ASN A 657 -14.23 -10.37 31.69
CA ASN A 657 -15.19 -10.85 32.70
C ASN A 657 -16.64 -10.89 32.19
N SER A 658 -16.94 -10.13 31.13
CA SER A 658 -18.30 -10.02 30.58
C SER A 658 -18.66 -11.14 29.61
N ILE A 659 -17.68 -11.91 29.09
CA ILE A 659 -17.88 -12.93 28.05
C ILE A 659 -18.89 -14.00 28.48
N SER A 660 -18.84 -14.44 29.74
CA SER A 660 -19.71 -15.50 30.26
C SER A 660 -21.17 -15.08 30.45
N HIS A 661 -21.45 -13.78 30.54
CA HIS A 661 -22.78 -13.22 30.82
C HIS A 661 -23.48 -12.64 29.58
N LEU A 662 -22.78 -12.53 28.45
CA LEU A 662 -23.31 -11.94 27.22
C LEU A 662 -23.64 -13.00 26.17
N ASP A 663 -24.83 -12.90 25.58
CA ASP A 663 -25.19 -13.68 24.39
C ASP A 663 -24.61 -13.03 23.12
N LEU A 664 -23.34 -13.33 22.85
CA LEU A 664 -22.62 -12.84 21.67
C LEU A 664 -23.24 -13.32 20.34
N LEU A 665 -24.05 -14.39 20.35
CA LEU A 665 -24.69 -14.90 19.14
C LEU A 665 -25.83 -13.99 18.70
N SER A 666 -26.54 -13.36 19.64
CA SER A 666 -27.56 -12.35 19.36
C SER A 666 -26.95 -11.06 18.80
N VAL A 667 -25.84 -10.59 19.39
CA VAL A 667 -25.10 -9.42 18.90
C VAL A 667 -24.54 -9.68 17.50
N ALA A 668 -24.03 -10.89 17.24
CA ALA A 668 -23.54 -11.28 15.92
C ALA A 668 -24.63 -11.33 14.84
N SER A 669 -25.91 -11.58 15.18
CA SER A 669 -27.02 -11.42 14.22
C SER A 669 -27.36 -9.97 13.92
N GLU A 670 -27.26 -9.08 14.90
CA GLU A 670 -27.54 -7.65 14.67
C GLU A 670 -26.43 -6.97 13.84
N CYS A 671 -25.21 -7.52 13.87
CA CYS A 671 -24.05 -7.00 13.15
C CYS A 671 -23.89 -7.62 11.74
N GLU A 672 -24.99 -7.87 11.02
CA GLU A 672 -24.91 -8.35 9.63
C GLU A 672 -24.23 -7.34 8.70
N GLY A 673 -23.29 -7.82 7.88
CA GLY A 673 -22.49 -6.98 6.97
C GLY A 673 -21.29 -6.26 7.60
N TYR A 674 -21.03 -6.46 8.90
CA TYR A 674 -19.90 -5.85 9.60
C TYR A 674 -18.61 -6.64 9.34
N PHE A 675 -17.53 -5.95 9.00
CA PHE A 675 -16.21 -6.54 8.90
C PHE A 675 -15.52 -6.64 10.27
N ALA A 676 -14.41 -7.40 10.35
CA ALA A 676 -13.65 -7.58 11.59
C ALA A 676 -13.20 -6.24 12.21
N ALA A 677 -12.82 -5.25 11.39
CA ALA A 677 -12.49 -3.90 11.87
C ALA A 677 -13.70 -3.17 12.47
N ASP A 678 -14.89 -3.34 11.89
CA ASP A 678 -16.12 -2.73 12.40
C ASP A 678 -16.51 -3.34 13.75
N LEU A 679 -16.39 -4.67 13.89
CA LEU A 679 -16.63 -5.38 15.15
C LEU A 679 -15.67 -4.93 16.25
N LYS A 680 -14.40 -4.68 15.91
CA LYS A 680 -13.41 -4.14 16.85
C LYS A 680 -13.83 -2.76 17.36
N VAL A 681 -14.19 -1.84 16.46
CA VAL A 681 -14.64 -0.49 16.85
C VAL A 681 -15.95 -0.56 17.63
N LEU A 682 -16.85 -1.47 17.28
CA LEU A 682 -18.09 -1.68 18.03
C LEU A 682 -17.79 -2.08 19.48
N VAL A 683 -16.91 -3.07 19.71
CA VAL A 683 -16.53 -3.49 21.06
C VAL A 683 -15.83 -2.35 21.82
N GLU A 684 -14.96 -1.58 21.16
CA GLU A 684 -14.33 -0.39 21.77
C GLU A 684 -15.37 0.66 22.20
N ARG A 685 -16.39 0.92 21.37
CA ARG A 685 -17.51 1.81 21.71
C ARG A 685 -18.36 1.24 22.85
N THR A 686 -18.66 -0.05 22.85
CA THR A 686 -19.39 -0.70 23.95
C THR A 686 -18.62 -0.59 25.26
N ILE A 687 -17.29 -0.75 25.25
CA ILE A 687 -16.44 -0.55 26.43
C ILE A 687 -16.52 0.90 26.91
N HIS A 688 -16.54 1.87 26.00
CA HIS A 688 -16.69 3.28 26.34
C HIS A 688 -18.06 3.59 26.96
N GLU A 689 -19.15 3.06 26.40
CA GLU A 689 -20.50 3.21 26.97
C GLU A 689 -20.62 2.52 28.33
N GLY A 690 -20.05 1.33 28.49
CA GLY A 690 -19.96 0.64 29.78
C GLY A 690 -19.20 1.45 30.82
N ALA A 691 -18.07 2.06 30.44
CA ALA A 691 -17.29 2.95 31.31
C ALA A 691 -18.05 4.24 31.65
N ALA A 692 -18.77 4.84 30.68
CA ALA A 692 -19.59 6.02 30.91
C ALA A 692 -20.77 5.73 31.86
N ARG A 693 -21.39 4.54 31.72
CA ARG A 693 -22.41 4.07 32.66
C ARG A 693 -21.85 3.89 34.06
N GLN A 694 -20.62 3.40 34.19
CA GLN A 694 -19.94 3.27 35.48
C GLN A 694 -19.66 4.63 36.15
N LEU A 695 -19.32 5.67 35.38
CA LEU A 695 -19.17 7.02 35.94
C LEU A 695 -20.49 7.55 36.55
N ASN A 696 -21.64 7.06 36.05
CA ASN A 696 -22.95 7.47 36.52
C ASN A 696 -23.55 6.55 37.61
N ASN A 697 -23.16 5.26 37.66
CA ASN A 697 -23.65 4.26 38.60
C ASN A 697 -22.51 3.47 39.25
N GLU A 698 -22.45 3.39 40.59
CA GLU A 698 -21.41 2.69 41.37
C GLU A 698 -21.48 1.13 41.32
N SER A 699 -22.24 0.54 40.39
CA SER A 699 -22.46 -0.91 40.31
C SER A 699 -21.48 -1.65 39.35
N GLN A 700 -21.45 -2.99 39.49
CA GLN A 700 -20.41 -3.91 39.01
C GLN A 700 -19.99 -3.77 37.53
N LEU A 701 -18.70 -4.02 37.28
CA LEU A 701 -17.94 -3.93 36.01
C LEU A 701 -18.32 -4.99 34.95
N LEU A 702 -19.57 -5.01 34.48
CA LEU A 702 -20.01 -5.95 33.43
C LEU A 702 -20.72 -5.22 32.28
N LEU A 703 -20.29 -5.52 31.05
CA LEU A 703 -20.95 -5.04 29.83
C LEU A 703 -22.32 -5.70 29.69
N THR A 704 -23.35 -4.90 29.39
CA THR A 704 -24.71 -5.41 29.15
C THR A 704 -25.12 -5.23 27.69
N ARG A 705 -26.21 -5.90 27.28
CA ARG A 705 -26.76 -5.78 25.93
C ARG A 705 -27.16 -4.34 25.58
N GLU A 706 -27.62 -3.57 26.56
CA GLU A 706 -27.98 -2.15 26.37
C GLU A 706 -26.78 -1.28 25.95
N ASP A 707 -25.57 -1.60 26.43
CA ASP A 707 -24.36 -0.87 26.03
C ASP A 707 -24.05 -1.13 24.55
N PHE A 708 -24.32 -2.34 24.05
CA PHE A 708 -24.17 -2.66 22.62
C PHE A 708 -25.18 -1.92 21.76
N HIS A 709 -26.44 -1.80 22.20
CA HIS A 709 -27.45 -1.04 21.45
C HIS A 709 -27.08 0.44 21.34
N LYS A 710 -26.64 1.06 22.45
CA LYS A 710 -26.15 2.44 22.44
C LYS A 710 -24.88 2.62 21.60
N ALA A 711 -24.00 1.62 21.60
CA ALA A 711 -22.80 1.65 20.77
C ALA A 711 -23.13 1.56 19.26
N GLN A 712 -24.19 0.83 18.89
CA GLN A 712 -24.69 0.73 17.51
C GLN A 712 -25.41 2.01 17.06
N GLU A 713 -26.02 2.77 17.98
CA GLU A 713 -26.64 4.06 17.65
C GLU A 713 -25.60 5.03 17.05
N GLY A 714 -25.83 5.44 15.80
CA GLY A 714 -24.89 6.28 15.05
C GLY A 714 -23.58 5.60 14.64
N PHE A 715 -23.51 4.27 14.66
CA PHE A 715 -22.40 3.51 14.07
C PHE A 715 -22.71 3.13 12.62
N VAL A 716 -21.84 3.52 11.68
CA VAL A 716 -21.95 3.14 10.26
C VAL A 716 -20.76 2.23 9.91
N PRO A 717 -21.00 0.95 9.59
CA PRO A 717 -19.94 0.01 9.22
C PRO A 717 -19.27 0.43 7.92
N PHE A 718 -18.02 -0.01 7.71
CA PHE A 718 -17.23 0.41 6.56
C PHE A 718 -17.93 0.12 5.22
N SER A 719 -18.60 -1.03 5.11
CA SER A 719 -19.37 -1.45 3.93
C SER A 719 -20.48 -0.46 3.54
N LEU A 720 -21.06 0.23 4.52
CA LEU A 720 -22.17 1.17 4.33
C LEU A 720 -21.71 2.64 4.27
N ARG A 721 -20.43 2.93 4.57
CA ARG A 721 -19.89 4.30 4.45
C ARG A 721 -19.86 4.73 2.99
N GLY A 722 -20.60 5.80 2.68
CA GLY A 722 -20.77 6.30 1.30
C GLY A 722 -22.02 5.79 0.60
N VAL A 723 -22.80 4.88 1.22
CA VAL A 723 -24.18 4.60 0.81
C VAL A 723 -25.07 5.62 1.51
N LYS A 724 -25.79 6.45 0.73
CA LYS A 724 -26.89 7.26 1.28
C LYS A 724 -28.05 6.31 1.57
N LEU A 725 -27.99 5.63 2.71
CA LEU A 725 -29.13 4.88 3.22
C LEU A 725 -30.20 5.91 3.59
N HIS A 726 -31.25 5.96 2.78
CA HIS A 726 -32.38 6.82 3.06
C HIS A 726 -33.32 6.04 3.98
N THR A 727 -33.44 6.47 5.24
CA THR A 727 -34.54 5.99 6.08
C THR A 727 -35.84 6.52 5.49
N SER A 728 -36.67 5.64 4.97
CA SER A 728 -37.97 6.00 4.43
C SER A 728 -38.86 6.58 5.54
N GLU A 729 -39.25 7.85 5.39
CA GLU A 729 -40.11 8.51 6.39
C GLU A 729 -41.59 8.11 6.23
N VAL A 730 -42.00 7.72 5.02
CA VAL A 730 -43.39 7.49 4.62
C VAL A 730 -43.87 6.10 5.06
N SER A 731 -45.04 6.04 5.71
CA SER A 731 -45.71 4.77 6.11
C SER A 731 -46.79 4.34 5.10
N TRP A 732 -47.26 3.09 5.16
CA TRP A 732 -48.39 2.66 4.33
C TRP A 732 -49.64 3.51 4.53
N THR A 733 -49.82 3.97 5.76
CA THR A 733 -50.98 4.78 6.12
C THR A 733 -50.97 6.13 5.40
N ASP A 734 -49.81 6.65 4.98
CA ASP A 734 -49.71 7.94 4.30
C ASP A 734 -50.10 7.87 2.81
N ILE A 735 -50.29 6.67 2.26
CA ILE A 735 -50.60 6.44 0.84
C ILE A 735 -52.03 5.91 0.69
N GLY A 736 -52.92 6.67 0.07
CA GLY A 736 -54.28 6.22 -0.32
C GLY A 736 -54.31 5.49 -1.67
N GLY A 737 -55.25 4.56 -1.86
CA GLY A 737 -55.46 3.82 -3.11
C GLY A 737 -54.38 2.79 -3.48
N LEU A 738 -54.38 2.36 -4.76
CA LEU A 738 -53.41 1.41 -5.36
C LEU A 738 -53.35 0.04 -4.68
N GLU A 739 -54.49 -0.48 -4.21
CA GLU A 739 -54.54 -1.69 -3.38
C GLU A 739 -53.97 -2.93 -4.07
N GLU A 740 -54.22 -3.11 -5.36
CA GLU A 740 -53.64 -4.22 -6.13
C GLU A 740 -52.11 -4.12 -6.24
N THR A 741 -51.59 -2.94 -6.54
CA THR A 741 -50.15 -2.69 -6.63
C THR A 741 -49.48 -2.94 -5.27
N LYS A 742 -50.09 -2.47 -4.18
CA LYS A 742 -49.61 -2.68 -2.81
C LYS A 742 -49.55 -4.16 -2.47
N LYS A 743 -50.63 -4.91 -2.76
CA LYS A 743 -50.70 -6.35 -2.52
C LYS A 743 -49.57 -7.09 -3.21
N VAL A 744 -49.35 -6.82 -4.51
CA VAL A 744 -48.27 -7.48 -5.25
C VAL A 744 -46.88 -7.14 -4.71
N LEU A 745 -46.66 -5.90 -4.28
CA LEU A 745 -45.38 -5.49 -3.69
C LEU A 745 -45.12 -6.20 -2.35
N LEU A 746 -46.15 -6.32 -1.50
CA LEU A 746 -46.07 -7.08 -0.24
C LEU A 746 -45.78 -8.57 -0.51
N GLU A 747 -46.51 -9.19 -1.44
CA GLU A 747 -46.28 -10.59 -1.83
C GLU A 747 -44.86 -10.85 -2.35
N THR A 748 -44.27 -9.87 -3.05
CA THR A 748 -42.95 -10.04 -3.68
C THR A 748 -41.79 -9.74 -2.72
N LEU A 749 -41.96 -8.81 -1.78
CA LEU A 749 -40.86 -8.34 -0.91
C LEU A 749 -40.98 -8.86 0.53
N GLU A 750 -42.19 -8.88 1.07
CA GLU A 750 -42.42 -9.27 2.47
C GLU A 750 -42.42 -10.80 2.62
N TRP A 751 -43.04 -11.54 1.70
CA TRP A 751 -43.17 -13.00 1.83
C TRP A 751 -41.83 -13.74 1.76
N PRO A 752 -40.89 -13.41 0.85
CA PRO A 752 -39.58 -14.07 0.86
C PRO A 752 -38.79 -13.79 2.14
N THR A 753 -38.96 -12.59 2.70
CA THR A 753 -38.29 -12.19 3.94
C THR A 753 -38.88 -12.93 5.15
N LYS A 754 -40.20 -13.00 5.27
CA LYS A 754 -40.89 -13.67 6.39
C LYS A 754 -40.82 -15.19 6.31
N TYR A 755 -40.88 -15.76 5.11
CA TYR A 755 -40.96 -17.20 4.87
C TYR A 755 -39.72 -17.75 4.17
N ALA A 756 -38.53 -17.20 4.48
CA ALA A 756 -37.26 -17.55 3.84
C ALA A 756 -36.98 -19.07 3.83
N SER A 757 -37.37 -19.81 4.88
CA SER A 757 -37.21 -21.27 4.95
C SER A 757 -38.05 -22.05 3.93
N ILE A 758 -39.23 -21.55 3.57
CA ILE A 758 -40.10 -22.16 2.54
C ILE A 758 -39.49 -21.89 1.17
N PHE A 759 -39.02 -20.67 0.94
CA PHE A 759 -38.42 -20.27 -0.33
C PHE A 759 -37.03 -20.84 -0.57
N ALA A 760 -36.24 -21.10 0.49
CA ALA A 760 -34.93 -21.77 0.38
C ALA A 760 -35.04 -23.21 -0.17
N ASN A 761 -36.17 -23.88 0.07
CA ASN A 761 -36.46 -25.21 -0.48
C ASN A 761 -37.10 -25.15 -1.88
N CYS A 762 -37.37 -23.96 -2.42
CA CYS A 762 -37.95 -23.81 -3.75
C CYS A 762 -36.83 -23.85 -4.80
N PRO A 763 -36.91 -24.74 -5.82
CA PRO A 763 -35.90 -24.81 -6.88
C PRO A 763 -35.98 -23.66 -7.90
N LEU A 764 -36.96 -22.77 -7.76
CA LEU A 764 -37.18 -21.64 -8.66
C LEU A 764 -36.48 -20.39 -8.14
N ARG A 765 -35.80 -19.66 -9.04
CA ARG A 765 -35.21 -18.35 -8.72
C ARG A 765 -36.33 -17.38 -8.33
N LEU A 766 -36.16 -16.71 -7.18
CA LEU A 766 -37.07 -15.67 -6.72
C LEU A 766 -37.06 -14.48 -7.69
N ARG A 767 -38.22 -13.89 -7.91
CA ARG A 767 -38.36 -12.66 -8.70
C ARG A 767 -37.73 -11.52 -7.92
N SER A 768 -36.63 -10.98 -8.44
CA SER A 768 -35.85 -9.93 -7.77
C SER A 768 -36.11 -8.54 -8.34
N GLY A 769 -36.68 -8.42 -9.55
CA GLY A 769 -36.93 -7.13 -10.19
C GLY A 769 -38.41 -6.82 -10.45
N LEU A 770 -38.82 -5.60 -10.08
CA LEU A 770 -40.14 -5.03 -10.35
C LEU A 770 -40.01 -3.69 -11.07
N LEU A 771 -40.87 -3.45 -12.05
CA LEU A 771 -40.97 -2.17 -12.76
C LEU A 771 -42.29 -1.48 -12.41
N LEU A 772 -42.23 -0.35 -11.72
CA LEU A 772 -43.34 0.57 -11.50
C LEU A 772 -43.43 1.53 -12.69
N TYR A 773 -44.51 1.47 -13.46
CA TYR A 773 -44.75 2.39 -14.56
C TYR A 773 -46.14 2.99 -14.48
N GLY A 774 -46.35 4.16 -15.08
CA GLY A 774 -47.66 4.81 -15.10
C GLY A 774 -47.56 6.33 -15.14
N PHE A 775 -48.70 6.99 -15.00
CA PHE A 775 -48.82 8.43 -15.17
C PHE A 775 -47.90 9.23 -14.22
N PRO A 776 -47.40 10.40 -14.65
CA PRO A 776 -46.65 11.29 -13.78
C PRO A 776 -47.55 11.76 -12.62
N GLY A 777 -46.97 11.93 -11.43
CA GLY A 777 -47.71 12.40 -10.25
C GLY A 777 -48.58 11.36 -9.54
N CYS A 778 -48.58 10.08 -9.94
CA CYS A 778 -49.33 9.01 -9.25
C CYS A 778 -48.57 8.33 -8.08
N GLY A 779 -47.52 8.95 -7.54
CA GLY A 779 -46.89 8.48 -6.30
C GLY A 779 -45.99 7.24 -6.41
N LYS A 780 -45.45 6.92 -7.58
CA LYS A 780 -44.52 5.77 -7.79
C LYS A 780 -43.32 5.78 -6.82
N THR A 781 -42.68 6.94 -6.66
CA THR A 781 -41.55 7.14 -5.74
C THR A 781 -41.97 7.02 -4.27
N LEU A 782 -43.15 7.55 -3.91
CA LEU A 782 -43.69 7.45 -2.55
C LEU A 782 -44.03 5.99 -2.20
N LEU A 783 -44.61 5.25 -3.15
CA LEU A 783 -44.95 3.85 -3.01
C LEU A 783 -43.71 3.00 -2.69
N ALA A 784 -42.65 3.14 -3.48
CA ALA A 784 -41.41 2.39 -3.25
C ALA A 784 -40.78 2.69 -1.87
N SER A 785 -40.80 3.96 -1.44
CA SER A 785 -40.31 4.36 -0.12
C SER A 785 -41.12 3.73 1.01
N ALA A 786 -42.45 3.72 0.93
CA ALA A 786 -43.31 3.15 1.98
C ALA A 786 -43.15 1.63 2.09
N VAL A 787 -43.06 0.94 0.95
CA VAL A 787 -42.85 -0.52 0.91
C VAL A 787 -41.56 -0.91 1.62
N ALA A 788 -40.46 -0.19 1.34
CA ALA A 788 -39.18 -0.49 1.97
C ALA A 788 -39.22 -0.33 3.49
N LYS A 789 -39.93 0.71 3.99
CA LYS A 789 -40.10 0.96 5.43
C LYS A 789 -40.84 -0.18 6.12
N GLU A 790 -41.93 -0.63 5.52
CA GLU A 790 -42.87 -1.59 6.10
C GLU A 790 -42.32 -3.01 6.07
N CYS A 791 -41.52 -3.33 5.05
CA CYS A 791 -40.75 -4.57 5.02
C CYS A 791 -39.50 -4.52 5.94
N GLY A 792 -39.14 -3.35 6.50
CA GLY A 792 -37.95 -3.17 7.32
C GLY A 792 -36.63 -3.39 6.55
N LEU A 793 -36.64 -3.10 5.24
CA LEU A 793 -35.50 -3.35 4.34
C LEU A 793 -34.66 -2.08 4.19
N ASN A 794 -33.34 -2.24 3.99
CA ASN A 794 -32.46 -1.12 3.68
C ASN A 794 -32.86 -0.48 2.35
N PHE A 795 -33.12 0.83 2.32
CA PHE A 795 -33.58 1.52 1.11
C PHE A 795 -32.46 2.38 0.50
N ILE A 796 -32.07 2.03 -0.73
CA ILE A 796 -31.10 2.77 -1.54
C ILE A 796 -31.84 3.37 -2.73
N SER A 797 -32.04 4.69 -2.70
CA SER A 797 -32.65 5.43 -3.81
C SER A 797 -31.57 6.06 -4.68
N VAL A 798 -31.65 5.83 -5.99
CA VAL A 798 -30.76 6.42 -6.99
C VAL A 798 -31.60 7.02 -8.10
N LYS A 799 -31.35 8.30 -8.39
CA LYS A 799 -31.98 8.97 -9.53
C LYS A 799 -31.18 8.69 -10.79
N GLY A 800 -31.87 8.43 -11.90
CA GLY A 800 -31.21 8.10 -13.17
C GLY A 800 -30.08 9.05 -13.58
N PRO A 801 -30.26 10.39 -13.55
CA PRO A 801 -29.20 11.34 -13.88
C PRO A 801 -27.97 11.29 -12.96
N GLU A 802 -28.08 10.78 -11.73
CA GLU A 802 -26.97 10.73 -10.77
C GLU A 802 -25.89 9.70 -11.14
N LEU A 803 -26.24 8.67 -11.93
CA LEU A 803 -25.29 7.63 -12.37
C LEU A 803 -24.62 7.95 -13.72
N LEU A 804 -25.13 8.94 -14.44
CA LEU A 804 -24.64 9.31 -15.77
C LEU A 804 -23.60 10.42 -15.66
N ASN A 805 -22.33 10.02 -15.67
CA ASN A 805 -21.21 10.92 -15.91
C ASN A 805 -20.87 10.95 -17.40
N LYS A 806 -20.53 12.15 -17.92
CA LYS A 806 -20.04 12.32 -19.30
C LYS A 806 -18.66 11.69 -19.54
N TYR A 807 -17.96 11.33 -18.47
CA TYR A 807 -16.67 10.67 -18.52
C TYR A 807 -16.83 9.19 -18.84
N ILE A 808 -16.10 8.72 -19.86
CA ILE A 808 -16.14 7.33 -20.34
C ILE A 808 -15.71 6.39 -19.19
N GLY A 809 -16.40 5.25 -19.03
CA GLY A 809 -16.11 4.23 -18.00
C GLY A 809 -16.51 4.59 -16.56
N ALA A 810 -16.61 5.87 -16.20
CA ALA A 810 -16.99 6.29 -14.83
C ALA A 810 -18.42 5.87 -14.46
N SER A 811 -19.36 5.98 -15.40
CA SER A 811 -20.77 5.59 -15.20
C SER A 811 -20.93 4.08 -15.04
N GLU A 812 -20.16 3.28 -15.79
CA GLU A 812 -20.15 1.81 -15.67
C GLU A 812 -19.64 1.35 -14.30
N LYS A 813 -18.51 1.92 -13.85
CA LYS A 813 -17.97 1.67 -12.52
C LYS A 813 -18.98 2.06 -11.44
N SER A 814 -19.64 3.22 -11.57
CA SER A 814 -20.66 3.65 -10.62
C SER A 814 -21.83 2.67 -10.49
N VAL A 815 -22.26 2.05 -11.60
CA VAL A 815 -23.28 1.00 -11.57
C VAL A 815 -22.76 -0.25 -10.87
N ARG A 816 -21.54 -0.70 -11.16
CA ARG A 816 -20.91 -1.84 -10.48
C ARG A 816 -20.80 -1.61 -8.97
N ASP A 817 -20.27 -0.45 -8.58
CA ASP A 817 -20.11 -0.04 -7.19
C ASP A 817 -21.48 0.11 -6.50
N LEU A 818 -22.55 0.48 -7.22
CA LEU A 818 -23.90 0.55 -6.66
C LEU A 818 -24.46 -0.85 -6.33
N PHE A 819 -24.31 -1.81 -7.23
CA PHE A 819 -24.76 -3.19 -6.99
C PHE A 819 -23.90 -3.88 -5.92
N GLU A 820 -22.59 -3.65 -5.89
CA GLU A 820 -21.71 -4.16 -4.81
C GLU A 820 -22.11 -3.58 -3.45
N ARG A 821 -22.40 -2.27 -3.39
CA ARG A 821 -22.92 -1.63 -2.17
C ARG A 821 -24.28 -2.18 -1.74
N ALA A 822 -25.18 -2.44 -2.68
CA ALA A 822 -26.48 -3.05 -2.40
C ALA A 822 -26.31 -4.48 -1.86
N GLN A 823 -25.41 -5.28 -2.43
CA GLN A 823 -25.09 -6.62 -1.94
C GLN A 823 -24.48 -6.62 -0.53
N ALA A 824 -23.71 -5.59 -0.19
CA ALA A 824 -23.18 -5.42 1.17
C ALA A 824 -24.27 -5.01 2.19
N ALA A 825 -25.39 -4.44 1.72
CA ALA A 825 -26.49 -3.96 2.56
C ALA A 825 -27.66 -4.95 2.67
N LYS A 826 -27.48 -6.22 2.32
CA LYS A 826 -28.55 -7.24 2.37
C LYS A 826 -29.15 -7.36 3.78
N PRO A 827 -30.48 -7.52 3.92
CA PRO A 827 -31.49 -7.45 2.85
C PRO A 827 -31.80 -5.99 2.46
N CYS A 828 -31.76 -5.66 1.15
CA CYS A 828 -31.98 -4.28 0.68
C CYS A 828 -32.88 -4.17 -0.55
N VAL A 829 -33.45 -2.98 -0.71
CA VAL A 829 -34.22 -2.53 -1.86
C VAL A 829 -33.42 -1.45 -2.58
N LEU A 830 -33.04 -1.74 -3.82
CA LEU A 830 -32.41 -0.81 -4.75
C LEU A 830 -33.48 -0.17 -5.64
N PHE A 831 -33.78 1.10 -5.37
CA PHE A 831 -34.79 1.86 -6.10
C PHE A 831 -34.14 2.79 -7.13
N PHE A 832 -34.46 2.58 -8.41
CA PHE A 832 -34.09 3.45 -9.51
C PHE A 832 -35.27 4.35 -9.87
N ASP A 833 -35.14 5.66 -9.64
CA ASP A 833 -36.11 6.65 -10.12
C ASP A 833 -35.69 7.17 -11.50
N GLU A 834 -36.66 7.56 -12.32
CA GLU A 834 -36.45 8.01 -13.72
C GLU A 834 -35.61 7.01 -14.53
N PHE A 835 -35.98 5.74 -14.46
CA PHE A 835 -35.21 4.65 -15.05
C PHE A 835 -35.01 4.76 -16.57
N ASP A 836 -35.90 5.48 -17.25
CA ASP A 836 -35.80 5.78 -18.69
C ASP A 836 -34.58 6.65 -19.05
N SER A 837 -34.04 7.41 -18.10
CA SER A 837 -32.85 8.24 -18.35
C SER A 837 -31.55 7.44 -18.38
N ILE A 838 -31.42 6.37 -17.58
CA ILE A 838 -30.23 5.50 -17.51
C ILE A 838 -30.20 4.47 -18.63
N ALA A 839 -31.38 3.91 -18.95
CA ALA A 839 -31.49 2.78 -19.86
C ALA A 839 -32.41 3.09 -21.05
N PRO A 840 -32.09 4.12 -21.87
CA PRO A 840 -32.83 4.37 -23.08
C PRO A 840 -32.63 3.23 -24.09
N LYS A 841 -33.53 3.12 -25.07
CA LYS A 841 -33.37 2.24 -26.24
C LYS A 841 -32.00 2.48 -26.91
N ARG A 842 -31.35 1.38 -27.29
CA ARG A 842 -30.01 1.38 -27.91
C ARG A 842 -29.99 2.28 -29.14
N GLY A 843 -28.93 3.08 -29.28
CA GLY A 843 -28.77 4.03 -30.39
C GLY A 843 -29.42 5.41 -30.20
N HIS A 844 -30.00 5.69 -29.02
CA HIS A 844 -30.50 7.03 -28.68
C HIS A 844 -29.37 8.02 -28.31
N ASP A 845 -28.20 7.53 -27.90
CA ASP A 845 -27.03 8.35 -27.60
C ASP A 845 -25.93 8.19 -28.67
N SER A 846 -25.35 9.32 -29.07
CA SER A 846 -24.26 9.39 -30.06
C SER A 846 -22.90 8.99 -29.47
N THR A 847 -22.75 9.06 -28.14
CA THR A 847 -21.47 8.75 -27.47
C THR A 847 -21.31 7.27 -27.11
N GLY A 848 -22.39 6.48 -27.17
CA GLY A 848 -22.38 5.06 -26.81
C GLY A 848 -22.14 4.78 -25.32
N VAL A 849 -22.10 5.81 -24.46
CA VAL A 849 -21.88 5.66 -23.02
C VAL A 849 -23.09 4.98 -22.37
N THR A 850 -24.31 5.37 -22.74
CA THR A 850 -25.55 4.76 -22.22
C THR A 850 -25.65 3.27 -22.56
N ASP A 851 -25.27 2.88 -23.78
CA ASP A 851 -25.33 1.47 -24.22
C ASP A 851 -24.40 0.57 -23.39
N ARG A 852 -23.21 1.07 -23.02
CA ARG A 852 -22.28 0.37 -22.14
C ARG A 852 -22.83 0.24 -20.72
N VAL A 853 -23.43 1.31 -20.19
CA VAL A 853 -24.09 1.30 -18.87
C VAL A 853 -25.24 0.29 -18.84
N VAL A 854 -26.07 0.24 -19.88
CA VAL A 854 -27.14 -0.76 -20.00
C VAL A 854 -26.56 -2.17 -19.99
N ASN A 855 -25.52 -2.45 -20.79
CA ASN A 855 -24.88 -3.77 -20.79
C ASN A 855 -24.33 -4.14 -19.42
N GLN A 856 -23.71 -3.21 -18.70
CA GLN A 856 -23.24 -3.45 -17.33
C GLN A 856 -24.39 -3.76 -16.38
N MET A 857 -25.52 -3.05 -16.49
CA MET A 857 -26.72 -3.32 -15.70
C MET A 857 -27.29 -4.71 -16.00
N LEU A 858 -27.30 -5.13 -17.27
CA LEU A 858 -27.65 -6.50 -17.66
C LEU A 858 -26.74 -7.52 -17.00
N THR A 859 -25.42 -7.31 -17.03
CA THR A 859 -24.45 -8.20 -16.39
C THR A 859 -24.65 -8.30 -14.88
N GLN A 860 -24.98 -7.19 -14.20
CA GLN A 860 -25.22 -7.20 -12.75
C GLN A 860 -26.53 -7.91 -12.37
N MET A 861 -27.59 -7.80 -13.20
CA MET A 861 -28.87 -8.47 -12.95
C MET A 861 -28.84 -9.97 -13.32
N ASP A 862 -28.14 -10.32 -14.40
CA ASP A 862 -28.00 -11.70 -14.89
C ASP A 862 -26.91 -12.50 -14.18
N GLY A 863 -26.04 -11.84 -13.41
CA GLY A 863 -24.80 -12.39 -12.85
C GLY A 863 -24.95 -13.81 -12.28
N ALA A 864 -23.90 -14.62 -12.44
CA ALA A 864 -23.89 -16.06 -12.14
C ALA A 864 -24.27 -16.41 -10.68
N GLU A 865 -24.12 -15.47 -9.76
CA GLU A 865 -24.48 -15.63 -8.34
C GLU A 865 -25.92 -15.22 -8.02
N GLY A 866 -26.63 -14.53 -8.93
CA GLY A 866 -27.94 -13.95 -8.69
C GLY A 866 -27.93 -12.85 -7.62
N LEU A 867 -28.91 -11.95 -7.67
CA LEU A 867 -29.12 -10.93 -6.63
C LEU A 867 -29.78 -11.59 -5.41
N ASP A 868 -29.02 -12.32 -4.61
CA ASP A 868 -29.53 -12.90 -3.36
C ASP A 868 -29.76 -11.80 -2.32
N GLY A 869 -30.97 -11.66 -1.79
CA GLY A 869 -31.33 -10.64 -0.79
C GLY A 869 -31.31 -9.17 -1.27
N VAL A 870 -31.19 -8.91 -2.58
CA VAL A 870 -31.25 -7.56 -3.16
C VAL A 870 -32.43 -7.48 -4.13
N TYR A 871 -33.37 -6.58 -3.84
CA TYR A 871 -34.55 -6.35 -4.66
C TYR A 871 -34.39 -5.09 -5.50
N VAL A 872 -34.60 -5.19 -6.81
CA VAL A 872 -34.51 -4.07 -7.73
C VAL A 872 -35.92 -3.54 -8.02
N LEU A 873 -36.18 -2.31 -7.63
CA LEU A 873 -37.39 -1.57 -7.97
C LEU A 873 -37.03 -0.46 -8.96
N ALA A 874 -37.59 -0.48 -10.16
CA ALA A 874 -37.41 0.61 -11.13
C ALA A 874 -38.72 1.39 -11.28
N ALA A 875 -38.66 2.72 -11.29
CA ALA A 875 -39.80 3.58 -11.60
C ALA A 875 -39.59 4.34 -12.91
N THR A 876 -40.61 4.37 -13.75
CA THR A 876 -40.61 5.15 -15.00
C THR A 876 -41.99 5.78 -15.25
N SER A 877 -42.00 6.92 -15.93
CA SER A 877 -43.23 7.46 -16.52
C SER A 877 -43.35 7.17 -18.02
N ARG A 878 -42.28 6.66 -18.64
CA ARG A 878 -42.17 6.37 -20.07
C ARG A 878 -41.58 4.97 -20.30
N PRO A 879 -42.40 3.90 -20.22
CA PRO A 879 -41.93 2.53 -20.39
C PRO A 879 -41.52 2.22 -21.84
N ASP A 880 -41.98 3.01 -22.80
CA ASP A 880 -41.67 2.92 -24.23
C ASP A 880 -40.20 3.22 -24.57
N LEU A 881 -39.51 3.98 -23.72
CA LEU A 881 -38.11 4.37 -23.93
C LEU A 881 -37.10 3.39 -23.34
N ILE A 882 -37.54 2.41 -22.54
CA ILE A 882 -36.65 1.45 -21.88
C ILE A 882 -36.15 0.40 -22.88
N ASP A 883 -34.88 -0.02 -22.76
CA ASP A 883 -34.35 -1.17 -23.52
C ASP A 883 -35.18 -2.45 -23.22
N PRO A 884 -35.82 -3.07 -24.23
CA PRO A 884 -36.57 -4.32 -24.06
C PRO A 884 -35.74 -5.48 -23.47
N ALA A 885 -34.42 -5.42 -23.58
CA ALA A 885 -33.53 -6.38 -22.93
C ALA A 885 -33.78 -6.44 -21.42
N LEU A 886 -33.96 -5.30 -20.74
CA LEU A 886 -34.14 -5.24 -19.29
C LEU A 886 -35.47 -5.84 -18.80
N LEU A 887 -36.46 -5.94 -19.69
CA LEU A 887 -37.80 -6.46 -19.40
C LEU A 887 -37.90 -7.99 -19.55
N ARG A 888 -36.81 -8.66 -19.94
CA ARG A 888 -36.80 -10.11 -20.09
C ARG A 888 -36.88 -10.80 -18.71
N PRO A 889 -37.50 -11.99 -18.62
CA PRO A 889 -37.51 -12.78 -17.40
C PRO A 889 -36.09 -13.05 -16.86
N GLY A 890 -35.92 -12.96 -15.54
CA GLY A 890 -34.65 -12.95 -14.81
C GLY A 890 -34.15 -11.55 -14.42
N ARG A 891 -34.76 -10.48 -14.96
CA ARG A 891 -34.38 -9.07 -14.76
C ARG A 891 -35.55 -8.28 -14.14
N LEU A 892 -36.23 -7.42 -14.90
CA LEU A 892 -37.48 -6.75 -14.48
C LEU A 892 -38.69 -7.63 -14.81
N ASP A 893 -38.92 -8.65 -13.99
CA ASP A 893 -39.86 -9.74 -14.27
C ASP A 893 -41.33 -9.29 -14.30
N LYS A 894 -41.71 -8.41 -13.38
CA LYS A 894 -43.10 -7.99 -13.18
C LYS A 894 -43.22 -6.48 -13.25
N SER A 895 -44.07 -6.03 -14.16
CA SER A 895 -44.40 -4.63 -14.37
C SER A 895 -45.73 -4.31 -13.69
N LEU A 896 -45.78 -3.26 -12.88
CA LEU A 896 -46.96 -2.80 -12.16
C LEU A 896 -47.38 -1.42 -12.64
N LEU A 897 -48.63 -1.31 -13.10
CA LEU A 897 -49.22 -0.07 -13.57
C LEU A 897 -49.75 0.76 -12.40
N CYS A 898 -49.24 1.97 -12.23
CA CYS A 898 -49.79 3.01 -11.37
C CYS A 898 -50.71 3.91 -12.20
N ASN A 899 -51.99 3.57 -12.24
CA ASN A 899 -52.98 4.31 -13.04
C ASN A 899 -53.38 5.64 -12.36
N ILE A 900 -54.14 6.48 -13.07
CA ILE A 900 -54.82 7.63 -12.48
C ILE A 900 -55.87 7.13 -11.48
N PRO A 901 -55.98 7.75 -10.29
CA PRO A 901 -56.84 7.26 -9.22
C PRO A 901 -58.33 7.29 -9.60
N THR A 902 -59.01 6.19 -9.30
CA THR A 902 -60.48 6.06 -9.36
C THR A 902 -61.16 6.93 -8.31
N PHE A 903 -62.48 7.13 -8.41
CA PHE A 903 -63.23 7.96 -7.46
C PHE A 903 -63.00 7.54 -5.99
N GLN A 904 -63.04 6.24 -5.72
CA GLN A 904 -62.80 5.70 -4.38
C GLN A 904 -61.36 5.96 -3.91
N GLU A 905 -60.38 5.73 -4.77
CA GLU A 905 -58.97 5.99 -4.46
C GLU A 905 -58.70 7.47 -4.23
N ARG A 906 -59.36 8.39 -4.95
CA ARG A 906 -59.25 9.84 -4.71
C ARG A 906 -59.73 10.23 -3.32
N ILE A 907 -60.83 9.65 -2.85
CA ILE A 907 -61.32 9.86 -1.48
C ILE A 907 -60.27 9.39 -0.46
N GLU A 908 -59.70 8.21 -0.67
CA GLU A 908 -58.66 7.67 0.22
C GLU A 908 -57.39 8.52 0.23
N ILE A 909 -56.96 9.01 -0.95
CA ILE A 909 -55.81 9.90 -1.08
C ILE A 909 -56.07 11.21 -0.34
N LEU A 910 -57.24 11.83 -0.54
CA LEU A 910 -57.61 13.06 0.18
C LEU A 910 -57.67 12.84 1.69
N LYS A 911 -58.19 11.69 2.16
CA LYS A 911 -58.20 11.30 3.58
C LYS A 911 -56.81 11.02 4.16
N ALA A 912 -55.88 10.54 3.33
CA ALA A 912 -54.50 10.31 3.77
C ALA A 912 -53.74 11.63 3.90
N LEU A 913 -53.88 12.50 2.90
CA LEU A 913 -53.24 13.81 2.88
C LEU A 913 -53.79 14.74 3.96
N SER A 914 -55.08 14.64 4.26
CA SER A 914 -55.73 15.47 5.28
C SER A 914 -55.25 15.18 6.69
N ARG A 915 -54.68 14.00 7.00
CA ARG A 915 -54.19 13.70 8.36
C ARG A 915 -53.09 14.64 8.85
N LYS A 916 -52.38 15.28 7.92
CA LYS A 916 -51.33 16.26 8.23
C LYS A 916 -51.85 17.70 8.34
N MET A 917 -53.13 17.94 8.06
CA MET A 917 -53.75 19.27 8.00
C MET A 917 -55.01 19.32 8.87
N GLU A 918 -55.32 20.47 9.44
CA GLU A 918 -56.57 20.65 10.20
C GLU A 918 -57.68 21.11 9.26
N LEU A 919 -58.65 20.22 9.02
CA LEU A 919 -59.85 20.49 8.23
C LEU A 919 -61.03 20.81 9.15
N ASN A 920 -61.88 21.74 8.72
CA ASN A 920 -63.18 21.94 9.36
C ASN A 920 -64.09 20.70 9.11
N GLU A 921 -64.92 20.35 10.09
CA GLU A 921 -65.87 19.22 10.01
C GLU A 921 -66.89 19.37 8.87
N ASP A 922 -67.13 20.60 8.41
CA ASP A 922 -68.03 20.93 7.31
C ASP A 922 -67.51 20.52 5.91
N ILE A 923 -66.28 20.02 5.79
CA ILE A 923 -65.65 19.68 4.51
C ILE A 923 -65.96 18.22 4.14
N ASP A 924 -66.85 18.03 3.15
CA ASP A 924 -67.06 16.72 2.54
C ASP A 924 -66.01 16.43 1.46
N LEU A 925 -65.07 15.53 1.76
CA LEU A 925 -64.03 15.09 0.82
C LEU A 925 -64.60 14.34 -0.40
N SER A 926 -65.80 13.75 -0.27
CA SER A 926 -66.46 12.99 -1.35
C SER A 926 -66.88 13.92 -2.49
N TYR A 927 -67.43 15.09 -2.14
CA TYR A 927 -67.80 16.13 -3.09
C TYR A 927 -66.60 16.62 -3.92
N TYR A 928 -65.47 16.90 -3.28
CA TYR A 928 -64.27 17.34 -3.98
C TYR A 928 -63.65 16.23 -4.83
N ALA A 929 -63.71 14.96 -4.39
CA ALA A 929 -63.23 13.83 -5.17
C ALA A 929 -64.02 13.63 -6.48
N GLU A 930 -65.30 13.96 -6.52
CA GLU A 930 -66.13 13.91 -7.75
C GLU A 930 -65.68 14.99 -8.74
N LYS A 931 -65.41 16.20 -8.26
CA LYS A 931 -64.98 17.34 -9.08
C LYS A 931 -63.53 17.24 -9.58
N CYS A 932 -62.69 16.48 -8.88
CA CYS A 932 -61.28 16.28 -9.25
C CYS A 932 -61.08 15.07 -10.17
N GLU A 933 -61.96 14.89 -11.17
CA GLU A 933 -61.77 13.82 -12.16
C GLU A 933 -60.53 14.06 -13.01
N GLY A 934 -59.68 13.04 -13.15
CA GLY A 934 -58.43 13.12 -13.92
C GLY A 934 -57.27 13.78 -13.18
N TYR A 935 -57.45 14.14 -11.91
CA TYR A 935 -56.36 14.63 -11.06
C TYR A 935 -55.46 13.47 -10.64
N SER A 936 -54.15 13.68 -10.72
CA SER A 936 -53.14 12.77 -10.17
C SER A 936 -53.05 12.91 -8.64
N GLY A 937 -52.36 11.99 -7.97
CA GLY A 937 -52.11 12.10 -6.53
C GLY A 937 -51.38 13.39 -6.15
N ALA A 938 -50.44 13.84 -6.98
CA ALA A 938 -49.74 15.11 -6.83
C ALA A 938 -50.68 16.32 -7.03
N ASP A 939 -51.64 16.25 -7.97
CA ASP A 939 -52.61 17.32 -8.17
C ASP A 939 -53.57 17.46 -6.98
N LEU A 940 -54.01 16.34 -6.40
CA LEU A 940 -54.83 16.33 -5.19
C LEU A 940 -54.07 16.90 -3.99
N GLN A 941 -52.78 16.58 -3.88
CA GLN A 941 -51.89 17.17 -2.88
C GLN A 941 -51.73 18.68 -3.09
N ALA A 942 -51.55 19.14 -4.34
CA ALA A 942 -51.48 20.55 -4.66
C ALA A 942 -52.78 21.30 -4.31
N LEU A 943 -53.94 20.67 -4.54
CA LEU A 943 -55.24 21.23 -4.18
C LEU A 943 -55.38 21.46 -2.67
N LEU A 944 -55.05 20.48 -1.84
CA LEU A 944 -55.07 20.62 -0.38
C LEU A 944 -54.00 21.61 0.11
N TYR A 945 -52.79 21.57 -0.46
CA TYR A 945 -51.70 22.47 -0.10
C TYR A 945 -52.04 23.94 -0.40
N ASN A 946 -52.61 24.23 -1.56
CA ASN A 946 -53.05 25.56 -1.93
C ASN A 946 -54.21 26.06 -1.05
N ALA A 947 -55.13 25.18 -0.67
CA ALA A 947 -56.17 25.51 0.29
C ALA A 947 -55.58 25.85 1.67
N HIS A 948 -54.59 25.08 2.12
CA HIS A 948 -53.88 25.33 3.37
C HIS A 948 -53.09 26.64 3.36
N LEU A 949 -52.37 26.94 2.28
CA LEU A 949 -51.66 28.22 2.12
C LEU A 949 -52.62 29.42 2.19
N LYS A 950 -53.80 29.32 1.57
CA LYS A 950 -54.82 30.36 1.67
C LYS A 950 -55.32 30.54 3.11
N ALA A 951 -55.57 29.44 3.81
CA ALA A 951 -55.94 29.47 5.22
C ALA A 951 -54.86 30.15 6.08
N ILE A 952 -53.58 29.85 5.83
CA ILE A 952 -52.45 30.50 6.51
C ILE A 952 -52.38 31.99 6.21
N HIS A 953 -52.54 32.39 4.94
CA HIS A 953 -52.51 33.80 4.56
C HIS A 953 -53.62 34.60 5.25
N GLU A 954 -54.83 34.04 5.32
CA GLU A 954 -55.94 34.65 6.06
C GLU A 954 -55.66 34.72 7.57
N ALA A 955 -55.09 33.67 8.16
CA ALA A 955 -54.68 33.67 9.57
C ALA A 955 -53.61 34.73 9.88
N ILE A 956 -52.63 34.92 8.99
CA ILE A 956 -51.60 35.94 9.14
C ILE A 956 -52.18 37.35 8.96
N ASP A 957 -53.08 37.55 7.99
CA ASP A 957 -53.68 38.86 7.74
C ASP A 957 -54.64 39.27 8.86
N THR A 958 -55.34 38.32 9.47
CA THR A 958 -56.12 38.54 10.68
C THR A 958 -55.23 38.86 11.89
N GLU A 959 -54.10 38.18 12.07
CA GLU A 959 -53.11 38.53 13.12
C GLU A 959 -52.54 39.94 12.95
N LYS A 960 -52.08 40.31 11.74
CA LYS A 960 -51.59 41.67 11.44
C LYS A 960 -52.65 42.73 11.69
N SER A 961 -53.90 42.42 11.40
CA SER A 961 -55.03 43.31 11.65
C SER A 961 -55.26 43.47 13.16
N LEU A 962 -55.20 42.38 13.93
CA LEU A 962 -55.31 42.40 15.40
C LEU A 962 -54.14 43.14 16.07
N GLU A 963 -52.93 43.05 15.54
CA GLU A 963 -51.76 43.83 16.01
C GLU A 963 -51.89 45.33 15.71
N LYS A 964 -52.46 45.70 14.56
CA LYS A 964 -52.83 47.09 14.23
C LYS A 964 -53.92 47.65 15.17
N TYR A 965 -54.86 46.82 15.59
CA TYR A 965 -55.87 47.24 16.58
C TYR A 965 -55.30 47.39 17.99
N LYS A 966 -54.35 46.53 18.41
CA LYS A 966 -53.65 46.67 19.70
C LYS A 966 -52.73 47.90 19.76
N SER A 967 -52.10 48.28 18.65
CA SER A 967 -51.27 49.49 18.58
C SER A 967 -52.05 50.80 18.60
N ASN A 968 -53.38 50.77 18.36
CA ASN A 968 -54.24 51.95 18.47
C ASN A 968 -54.92 52.10 19.85
N SER A 969 -54.78 51.15 20.78
CA SER A 969 -55.35 51.28 22.14
C SER A 969 -54.36 51.75 23.20
N ASP A 970 -53.07 51.78 22.90
CA ASP A 970 -52.04 52.39 23.76
C ASP A 970 -51.61 53.73 23.18
N GLY A 971 -52.38 54.78 23.50
CA GLY A 971 -51.94 56.15 23.30
C GLY A 971 -50.72 56.44 24.15
N ASN A 972 -49.53 56.38 23.55
CA ASN A 972 -48.42 57.29 23.81
C ASN A 972 -47.41 57.24 22.66
N ASP A 973 -47.13 58.44 22.15
CA ASP A 973 -46.28 58.74 21.01
C ASP A 973 -44.93 58.00 21.00
N MET A 974 -44.66 57.28 19.91
CA MET A 974 -43.31 57.16 19.38
C MET A 974 -43.34 57.30 17.85
N GLN A 975 -42.86 58.45 17.38
CA GLN A 975 -42.57 58.69 15.96
C GLN A 975 -41.48 57.72 15.48
N PHE A 976 -41.87 56.77 14.63
CA PHE A 976 -40.92 56.00 13.84
C PHE A 976 -40.52 56.81 12.61
N ILE A 977 -39.26 57.25 12.57
CA ILE A 977 -38.62 57.72 11.33
C ILE A 977 -38.35 56.49 10.48
N SER A 978 -39.04 56.39 9.33
CA SER A 978 -38.79 55.38 8.31
C SER A 978 -37.52 55.72 7.53
N LEU A 979 -36.45 54.95 7.72
CA LEU A 979 -35.32 54.92 6.80
C LEU A 979 -35.61 53.92 5.69
N ASN A 980 -35.95 54.45 4.51
CA ASN A 980 -36.10 53.67 3.28
C ASN A 980 -34.79 52.95 2.94
N ALA A 981 -34.79 51.61 2.97
CA ALA A 981 -33.73 50.80 2.41
C ALA A 981 -33.99 50.58 0.91
N LYS A 982 -33.30 51.34 0.06
CA LYS A 982 -33.03 50.94 -1.32
C LYS A 982 -31.52 50.75 -1.51
N SER A 983 -31.22 49.67 -2.24
CA SER A 983 -29.97 49.25 -2.89
C SER A 983 -28.77 48.79 -2.02
N ALA A 984 -28.58 47.46 -2.06
CA ALA A 984 -27.37 46.73 -2.48
C ALA A 984 -25.95 47.20 -2.09
N ASN A 985 -25.21 46.21 -1.56
CA ASN A 985 -23.77 45.96 -1.67
C ASN A 985 -22.79 47.02 -1.13
N THR A 986 -22.36 46.84 0.13
CA THR A 986 -20.94 46.98 0.55
C THR A 986 -20.74 46.47 1.97
N VAL A 987 -19.81 45.52 2.17
CA VAL A 987 -19.40 45.04 3.49
C VAL A 987 -18.56 46.14 4.14
N THR A 988 -19.07 46.77 5.20
CA THR A 988 -18.29 47.68 6.06
C THR A 988 -18.10 47.04 7.44
N LEU A 989 -16.84 47.01 7.88
CA LEU A 989 -16.41 46.46 9.16
C LEU A 989 -16.98 47.31 10.31
N LEU A 990 -17.82 46.68 11.14
CA LEU A 990 -18.42 47.28 12.34
C LEU A 990 -17.34 47.82 13.29
N THR A 991 -17.55 49.03 13.79
CA THR A 991 -16.65 49.70 14.74
C THR A 991 -16.73 49.07 16.14
N ALA A 992 -15.68 49.24 16.94
CA ALA A 992 -15.57 48.64 18.28
C ALA A 992 -16.71 49.06 19.24
N ALA A 993 -17.29 50.25 19.05
CA ALA A 993 -18.44 50.73 19.81
C ALA A 993 -19.73 49.96 19.48
N GLU A 994 -19.94 49.60 18.20
CA GLU A 994 -21.12 48.85 17.75
C GLU A 994 -21.07 47.39 18.23
N LYS A 995 -19.87 46.77 18.24
CA LYS A 995 -19.67 45.44 18.86
C LYS A 995 -19.92 45.45 20.38
N GLY A 996 -19.53 46.53 21.06
CA GLY A 996 -19.82 46.75 22.48
C GLY A 996 -21.33 46.77 22.77
N GLN A 997 -22.11 47.49 21.97
CA GLN A 997 -23.56 47.59 22.16
C GLN A 997 -24.29 46.28 21.84
N ILE A 998 -23.86 45.54 20.81
CA ILE A 998 -24.46 44.24 20.45
C ILE A 998 -24.18 43.19 21.53
N SER A 999 -22.98 43.16 22.09
CA SER A 999 -22.64 42.25 23.21
C SER A 999 -23.40 42.57 24.49
N GLN A 1000 -23.65 43.85 24.79
CA GLN A 1000 -24.49 44.27 25.91
C GLN A 1000 -25.96 43.88 25.71
N ARG A 1001 -26.51 44.01 24.49
CA ARG A 1001 -27.86 43.53 24.15
C ARG A 1001 -27.98 42.01 24.22
N LEU A 1002 -26.97 41.28 23.75
CA LEU A 1002 -26.92 39.81 23.87
C LEU A 1002 -26.86 39.36 25.34
N ALA A 1003 -26.14 40.09 26.20
CA ALA A 1003 -26.09 39.81 27.64
C ALA A 1003 -27.45 40.02 28.33
N LEU A 1004 -28.22 41.02 27.90
CA LEU A 1004 -29.58 41.27 28.40
C LEU A 1004 -30.57 40.20 27.91
N ILE A 1005 -30.47 39.77 26.66
CA ILE A 1005 -31.29 38.67 26.11
C ILE A 1005 -30.98 37.35 26.84
N LYS A 1006 -29.70 37.09 27.12
CA LYS A 1006 -29.27 35.89 27.87
C LYS A 1006 -29.72 35.92 29.33
N LYS A 1007 -29.79 37.11 29.95
CA LYS A 1007 -30.40 37.29 31.29
C LYS A 1007 -31.92 37.10 31.29
N GLY A 1008 -32.63 37.52 30.24
CA GLY A 1008 -34.08 37.34 30.11
C GLY A 1008 -34.52 35.88 29.90
N LEU A 1009 -33.64 35.03 29.36
CA LEU A 1009 -33.91 33.61 29.13
C LEU A 1009 -33.79 32.71 30.38
N VAL A 1010 -33.21 33.21 31.48
CA VAL A 1010 -32.97 32.41 32.71
C VAL A 1010 -34.11 32.51 33.72
N THR A 1011 -35.01 33.48 33.61
CA THR A 1011 -36.12 33.72 34.57
C THR A 1011 -37.48 33.14 34.15
N LYS A 1012 -37.51 32.12 33.28
CA LYS A 1012 -38.69 31.28 33.08
C LYS A 1012 -38.40 29.82 33.42
N LYS A 1013 -38.30 29.54 34.72
CA LYS A 1013 -38.64 28.22 35.28
C LYS A 1013 -39.12 28.41 36.72
N THR A 1014 -40.13 27.60 37.07
CA THR A 1014 -40.79 27.44 38.37
C THR A 1014 -41.70 28.58 38.86
N ILE A 1015 -42.95 28.58 38.39
CA ILE A 1015 -44.15 28.66 39.24
C ILE A 1015 -45.20 27.70 38.68
N THR A 1016 -45.57 26.71 39.49
CA THR A 1016 -46.64 25.73 39.28
C THR A 1016 -47.99 26.39 39.58
N VAL A 1017 -48.80 26.71 38.57
CA VAL A 1017 -50.24 26.97 38.69
C VAL A 1017 -50.94 26.48 37.41
N GLU A 1018 -51.88 25.55 37.59
CA GLU A 1018 -53.06 25.17 36.79
C GLU A 1018 -52.95 25.09 35.25
N LYS A 1019 -53.11 23.86 34.75
CA LYS A 1019 -52.95 23.43 33.34
C LYS A 1019 -54.20 23.60 32.46
N GLU A 1020 -55.24 24.32 32.88
CA GLU A 1020 -56.52 24.32 32.15
C GLU A 1020 -56.69 25.46 31.12
N GLY A 1021 -55.69 26.34 30.94
CA GLY A 1021 -55.81 27.50 30.01
C GLY A 1021 -54.84 27.53 28.82
N GLU A 1022 -53.82 26.66 28.77
CA GLU A 1022 -52.80 26.71 27.71
C GLU A 1022 -53.19 25.95 26.43
N ASP A 1023 -54.10 24.98 26.52
CA ASP A 1023 -54.53 24.20 25.36
C ASP A 1023 -55.51 24.96 24.45
N ASP A 1024 -56.35 25.84 25.00
CA ASP A 1024 -57.30 26.65 24.22
C ASP A 1024 -56.65 27.84 23.49
N ILE A 1025 -55.51 28.34 23.99
CA ILE A 1025 -54.76 29.43 23.34
C ILE A 1025 -53.85 28.88 22.23
N LYS A 1026 -53.38 27.62 22.35
CA LYS A 1026 -52.65 26.93 21.27
C LYS A 1026 -53.58 26.46 20.15
N LYS A 1027 -54.79 26.00 20.47
CA LYS A 1027 -55.82 25.61 19.48
C LYS A 1027 -56.29 26.76 18.57
N LYS A 1028 -56.10 28.02 18.98
CA LYS A 1028 -56.45 29.20 18.16
C LYS A 1028 -55.38 29.64 17.16
N ARG A 1029 -54.20 28.98 17.13
CA ARG A 1029 -53.05 29.40 16.29
C ARG A 1029 -52.81 28.51 15.07
N THR A 1030 -53.65 27.51 14.84
CA THR A 1030 -53.57 26.64 13.67
C THR A 1030 -54.55 27.12 12.60
N ALA A 1031 -54.06 27.25 11.36
CA ALA A 1031 -54.90 27.67 10.24
C ALA A 1031 -55.83 26.51 9.83
N ILE A 1032 -57.11 26.64 10.17
CA ILE A 1032 -58.15 25.66 9.83
C ILE A 1032 -58.60 25.90 8.38
N ILE A 1033 -58.61 24.85 7.57
CA ILE A 1033 -59.06 24.93 6.18
C ILE A 1033 -60.59 24.96 6.14
N THR A 1034 -61.17 25.90 5.41
CA THR A 1034 -62.63 26.03 5.19
C THR A 1034 -63.05 25.63 3.77
N ASN A 1035 -64.36 25.45 3.55
CA ASN A 1035 -64.92 25.16 2.22
C ASN A 1035 -64.62 26.28 1.20
N GLU A 1036 -64.50 27.54 1.63
CA GLU A 1036 -64.16 28.64 0.73
C GLU A 1036 -62.72 28.52 0.21
N HIS A 1037 -61.79 28.14 1.08
CA HIS A 1037 -60.39 27.89 0.69
C HIS A 1037 -60.27 26.74 -0.31
N MET A 1038 -61.03 25.66 -0.09
CA MET A 1038 -61.06 24.49 -0.98
C MET A 1038 -61.65 24.83 -2.35
N ARG A 1039 -62.77 25.56 -2.41
CA ARG A 1039 -63.36 26.02 -3.69
C ARG A 1039 -62.42 26.95 -4.44
N ALA A 1040 -61.84 27.92 -3.75
CA ALA A 1040 -60.91 28.84 -4.35
C ALA A 1040 -59.61 28.13 -4.79
N SER A 1041 -59.22 27.03 -4.14
CA SER A 1041 -58.09 26.21 -4.58
C SER A 1041 -58.43 25.45 -5.87
N LEU A 1042 -59.63 24.87 -5.94
CA LEU A 1042 -60.11 24.11 -7.10
C LEU A 1042 -60.20 24.96 -8.38
N GLU A 1043 -60.53 26.25 -8.27
CA GLU A 1043 -60.52 27.18 -9.41
C GLU A 1043 -59.11 27.46 -9.95
N ILE A 1044 -58.08 27.36 -9.10
CA ILE A 1044 -56.69 27.64 -9.45
C ILE A 1044 -55.99 26.39 -9.95
N THR A 1045 -56.24 25.24 -9.33
CA THR A 1045 -55.60 23.98 -9.71
C THR A 1045 -56.13 23.47 -11.04
N ARG A 1046 -55.21 23.03 -11.89
CA ARG A 1046 -55.52 22.33 -13.15
C ARG A 1046 -54.87 20.95 -13.10
N PRO A 1047 -55.46 19.93 -13.75
CA PRO A 1047 -54.84 18.61 -13.83
C PRO A 1047 -53.50 18.68 -14.58
N SER A 1048 -52.49 17.97 -14.07
CA SER A 1048 -51.13 17.98 -14.65
C SER A 1048 -51.06 17.32 -16.03
N THR A 1049 -51.96 16.38 -16.33
CA THR A 1049 -52.04 15.72 -17.64
C THR A 1049 -53.27 16.18 -18.40
N THR A 1050 -53.06 16.70 -19.61
CA THR A 1050 -54.16 17.06 -20.52
C THR A 1050 -54.92 15.81 -20.96
N PRO A 1051 -56.21 15.92 -21.33
CA PRO A 1051 -56.99 14.76 -21.79
C PRO A 1051 -56.39 14.10 -23.05
N GLU A 1052 -55.77 14.89 -23.94
CA GLU A 1052 -55.06 14.39 -25.12
C GLU A 1052 -53.82 13.58 -24.73
N GLU A 1053 -52.99 14.10 -23.83
CA GLU A 1053 -51.78 13.40 -23.37
C GLU A 1053 -52.16 12.15 -22.55
N ARG A 1054 -53.27 12.20 -21.81
CA ARG A 1054 -53.81 11.04 -21.10
C ARG A 1054 -54.21 9.93 -22.07
N ALA A 1055 -54.91 10.25 -23.16
CA ALA A 1055 -55.28 9.28 -24.18
C ALA A 1055 -54.04 8.68 -24.85
N ARG A 1056 -53.05 9.53 -25.18
CA ARG A 1056 -51.76 9.10 -25.74
C ARG A 1056 -51.01 8.13 -24.81
N LEU A 1057 -50.84 8.50 -23.54
CA LEU A 1057 -50.15 7.66 -22.55
C LEU A 1057 -50.92 6.38 -22.26
N SER A 1058 -52.27 6.42 -22.23
CA SER A 1058 -53.10 5.22 -22.07
C SER A 1058 -52.85 4.21 -23.20
N ASN A 1059 -52.80 4.69 -24.44
CA ASN A 1059 -52.48 3.84 -25.59
C ASN A 1059 -51.08 3.21 -25.46
N ILE A 1060 -50.08 4.00 -25.05
CA ILE A 1060 -48.71 3.51 -24.82
C ILE A 1060 -48.68 2.44 -23.72
N TYR A 1061 -49.42 2.64 -22.62
CA TYR A 1061 -49.46 1.67 -21.53
C TYR A 1061 -50.22 0.39 -21.90
N GLU A 1062 -51.31 0.50 -22.65
CA GLU A 1062 -52.04 -0.66 -23.19
C GLU A 1062 -51.19 -1.44 -24.19
N GLU A 1063 -50.48 -0.74 -25.08
CA GLU A 1063 -49.52 -1.33 -26.01
C GLU A 1063 -48.36 -1.98 -25.27
N PHE A 1064 -47.87 -1.39 -24.18
CA PHE A 1064 -46.82 -2.02 -23.37
C PHE A 1064 -47.28 -3.32 -22.69
N ILE A 1065 -48.55 -3.41 -22.28
CA ILE A 1065 -49.15 -4.60 -21.67
C ILE A 1065 -49.40 -5.68 -22.73
N THR A 1066 -49.93 -5.29 -23.88
CA THR A 1066 -50.38 -6.21 -24.95
C THR A 1066 -49.29 -6.57 -25.96
N GLY A 1067 -48.39 -5.64 -26.25
CA GLY A 1067 -47.39 -5.63 -27.32
C GLY A 1067 -46.01 -6.19 -26.94
N ARG A 1068 -45.93 -7.13 -26.00
CA ARG A 1068 -44.66 -7.86 -25.69
C ARG A 1068 -44.05 -8.64 -26.89
N ASN A 1069 -44.58 -8.48 -28.10
CA ASN A 1069 -44.14 -9.11 -29.34
C ASN A 1069 -43.02 -8.37 -30.09
N GLY A 1070 -42.38 -7.35 -29.50
CA GLY A 1070 -41.10 -6.83 -30.00
C GLY A 1070 -41.15 -5.89 -31.20
N GLU A 1071 -42.34 -5.54 -31.69
CA GLU A 1071 -42.54 -4.46 -32.68
C GLU A 1071 -43.33 -3.32 -32.02
N MET A 1072 -42.65 -2.51 -31.21
CA MET A 1072 -43.21 -1.20 -30.81
C MET A 1072 -42.83 -0.16 -31.86
N PRO A 1073 -43.76 0.69 -32.33
CA PRO A 1073 -43.44 1.80 -33.20
C PRO A 1073 -42.41 2.68 -32.50
N SER A 1074 -41.33 3.00 -33.20
CA SER A 1074 -40.31 3.92 -32.72
C SER A 1074 -40.96 5.24 -32.32
N GLY A 1075 -40.72 5.71 -31.09
CA GLY A 1075 -41.15 7.00 -30.56
C GLY A 1075 -40.42 8.17 -31.23
N ILE A 1076 -40.50 8.23 -32.57
CA ILE A 1076 -40.06 9.37 -33.35
C ILE A 1076 -41.02 10.52 -33.01
N PHE A 1077 -40.47 11.66 -32.64
CA PHE A 1077 -41.22 12.91 -32.49
C PHE A 1077 -42.05 13.15 -33.75
N SER A 1078 -43.32 13.53 -33.58
CA SER A 1078 -44.16 13.92 -34.71
C SER A 1078 -43.43 14.98 -35.55
N HIS A 1079 -43.28 14.72 -36.84
CA HIS A 1079 -42.79 15.69 -37.82
C HIS A 1079 -43.85 16.76 -38.17
N GLU A 1080 -44.89 16.90 -37.35
CA GLU A 1080 -45.92 17.90 -37.54
C GLU A 1080 -45.35 19.29 -37.18
N ILE A 1081 -45.09 20.05 -38.24
CA ILE A 1081 -44.65 21.44 -38.18
C ILE A 1081 -45.77 22.25 -37.50
N GLY A 1082 -45.60 22.65 -36.25
CA GLY A 1082 -46.47 23.65 -35.65
C GLY A 1082 -46.59 23.73 -34.13
N GLN A 1083 -46.24 22.68 -33.36
CA GLN A 1083 -46.34 22.76 -31.90
C GLN A 1083 -45.00 23.05 -31.23
N ARG A 1084 -44.93 24.20 -30.56
CA ARG A 1084 -43.82 24.59 -29.69
C ARG A 1084 -43.75 23.65 -28.48
N SER A 1085 -42.70 22.83 -28.41
CA SER A 1085 -42.23 22.22 -27.18
C SER A 1085 -41.58 23.30 -26.31
N THR A 1086 -42.25 23.70 -25.24
CA THR A 1086 -41.60 24.43 -24.14
C THR A 1086 -40.93 23.41 -23.25
N LEU A 1087 -39.60 23.52 -23.16
CA LEU A 1087 -38.78 22.90 -22.14
C LEU A 1087 -39.17 23.50 -20.78
N CYS A 1088 -39.58 22.64 -19.86
CA CYS A 1088 -39.28 22.72 -18.43
C CYS A 1088 -39.10 21.30 -17.92
#